data_AF-U4LEV4-F1
#
_entry.id   AF-U4LEV4-F1
#
_cell.length_a   1.000
_cell.length_b   1.000
_cell.length_c   1.000
_cell.angle_alpha   90.00
_cell.angle_beta   90.00
_cell.angle_gamma   90.00
#
_symmetry.space_group_name_H-M   'P 1'
#
loop_
_entity.id
_entity.type
_entity.pdbx_description
1 polymer ?
#
loop_
_entity_poly.entity_id
_entity_poly.type
_entity_poly.pdbx_seq_one_letter_code
_entity_poly.pdbx_strand_id
1 'polypeptide(L)'
;MYWPIRAPTIFVAKVPPPSPSIDYDSEESAELVRHSLSIGSVPDDEGNEAGKEATDEEEEGRKIGEKEVGETGSTSGTSDADEKPRNEEAESALGSSEETRSHLVALRVARSGLLFATVTRSELTIWQTKPTAVVAHVRRSPLSIDSYGPNVDVMIRPDSQIFVVQTLLGYLMTYSLATDQNARVYKPTFVGNHHHQRKPSMSGSGGRVLVGDAGIVPGAGEAGGVREFSLQFRMVIKVDAGISKALALEDELMVATVKPSAIQCIRWTPDSTGNQTSAETLSRMPWMQKKVIITDMVYDRPMNLSTWVTNDGRAYAVQKARSSENGSTSRTFKGYCFHTPATPDEAAVKVSINARFSMIAVACANGSLFMYTARDYSGNIPLSHKVAAPSDSPGNITFVNWSPDGYCLFVGYQNGWATWSVYGKPGGNSFGTRAALIVRKPNEAYLSGVKYGAWIANGGEILLLRNQGDELIWSLEFVKSAVVGCFSSVNTARPMLQTGEQLLIYRGYDQDDNTMISQDSSVLWHTVQVPASYLAENWPIRSSVISPEGRYVAVAGTRGLAHYSVNSGRWKTFTDARMEQDFTVRGGMCWFQHILIAAVECHDRYQLRLYSRELALDNTNLVHLETLPSAIVLVTLTGNDSLLVYTNDNVLYHYIVQSLETSVRLVQVGQITFHGIIRAPARVRAISWIVPDEQLRDGDPSRDVAVATMLFLVDGKLVLLQPSTTEGGELKYDMKVLLQNVEYYTLTRDQPPQQLTSSPMDEDSHLGDIFPTVTVQNLSDSLWAFDGTDVRVWIDVKDILESGEIGRELPVPVKVPVDFYPMSTLTSRGILVGIESELVQRRDIGFSLFKFSTRTHLFITHLLRHLLTAHQPGAAVELARNYEHLAYFSHALEVLLHDVLDEEADTSPNPEDAVLPEVIRFLTHFPHYLDVIVRCTRKTEVASWKHLFSVVGSPQALFEESLSRGLLKTAGGYLLILHTLEQLSSSSKDMVRLFARAVQEGDWDLCKELARFLTALDNSGKTLREALELVELRTPAEEKRSFMFANGFEKGPESLDGEYEFLSLGEKLGDGGNSV
;
A
#
# COMPACT_ATOMS: atom_id res chain seq x y z
N MET A 1 -2.95 1.13 -1.94
CA MET A 1 -2.43 0.08 -2.88
C MET A 1 -1.51 -0.96 -2.23
N TYR A 2 -1.27 -0.91 -0.92
CA TYR A 2 -0.33 -1.76 -0.20
C TYR A 2 -0.97 -2.19 1.12
N TRP A 3 -0.89 -3.47 1.47
CA TRP A 3 -1.42 -3.99 2.74
C TRP A 3 -0.45 -5.03 3.30
N PRO A 4 -0.14 -5.02 4.61
CA PRO A 4 0.63 -6.08 5.24
C PRO A 4 -0.17 -7.40 5.19
N ILE A 5 0.51 -8.53 5.10
CA ILE A 5 -0.13 -9.84 5.02
C ILE A 5 0.65 -10.88 5.84
N ARG A 6 -0.08 -11.84 6.44
CA ARG A 6 0.45 -12.93 7.27
C ARG A 6 1.15 -12.44 8.54
N ALA A 7 1.82 -13.36 9.24
CA ALA A 7 2.73 -13.05 10.34
C ALA A 7 4.16 -12.88 9.79
N PRO A 8 5.02 -12.05 10.40
CA PRO A 8 6.37 -11.84 9.90
C PRO A 8 7.26 -13.08 10.07
N THR A 9 8.20 -13.25 9.15
CA THR A 9 9.32 -14.19 9.31
C THR A 9 10.37 -13.55 10.22
N ILE A 10 11.03 -14.34 11.08
CA ILE A 10 12.00 -13.84 12.06
C ILE A 10 13.39 -14.39 11.73
N PHE A 11 14.38 -13.51 11.68
CA PHE A 11 15.80 -13.85 11.49
C PHE A 11 16.64 -13.38 12.67
N VAL A 12 17.74 -14.09 12.96
CA VAL A 12 18.71 -13.75 14.00
C VAL A 12 20.11 -14.15 13.53
N ALA A 13 21.11 -13.31 13.76
CA ALA A 13 22.50 -13.65 13.49
C ALA A 13 23.04 -14.49 14.64
N LYS A 14 23.02 -15.82 14.50
CA LYS A 14 23.75 -16.68 15.44
C LYS A 14 25.24 -16.55 15.17
N VAL A 15 25.96 -15.93 16.09
CA VAL A 15 27.43 -15.92 16.08
C VAL A 15 27.91 -17.37 16.20
N PRO A 16 28.87 -17.83 15.37
CA PRO A 16 29.54 -19.10 15.64
C PRO A 16 30.20 -19.07 17.04
N PRO A 17 30.25 -20.22 17.75
CA PRO A 17 30.97 -20.28 19.03
C PRO A 17 32.42 -19.85 18.80
N PRO A 18 33.08 -19.21 19.78
CA PRO A 18 34.49 -18.83 19.64
C PRO A 18 35.30 -20.09 19.34
N SER A 19 35.96 -20.12 18.18
CA SER A 19 37.01 -21.09 17.92
C SER A 19 38.07 -20.95 19.03
N PRO A 20 38.64 -22.06 19.54
CA PRO A 20 39.71 -21.98 20.52
C PRO A 20 40.82 -21.07 19.98
N SER A 21 41.39 -20.23 20.84
CA SER A 21 42.47 -19.32 20.47
C SER A 21 43.64 -20.12 19.93
N ILE A 22 43.85 -20.04 18.62
CA ILE A 22 45.18 -20.28 18.06
C ILE A 22 45.91 -18.98 18.30
N ASP A 23 46.67 -18.94 19.40
CA ASP A 23 47.56 -17.82 19.70
C ASP A 23 48.59 -17.74 18.56
N TYR A 24 48.42 -16.74 17.70
CA TYR A 24 49.47 -16.25 16.84
C TYR A 24 50.18 -15.13 17.59
N ASP A 25 51.39 -15.40 18.09
CA ASP A 25 52.29 -14.38 18.60
C ASP A 25 52.57 -13.36 17.48
N SER A 26 51.93 -12.19 17.56
CA SER A 26 52.00 -11.15 16.55
C SER A 26 52.75 -9.91 17.04
N GLU A 27 54.02 -10.07 17.45
CA GLU A 27 54.89 -8.91 17.74
C GLU A 27 55.21 -8.08 16.48
N GLU A 28 55.14 -8.67 15.27
CA GLU A 28 55.47 -7.98 14.00
C GLU A 28 54.48 -6.88 13.57
N SER A 29 53.31 -6.73 14.22
CA SER A 29 52.34 -5.67 13.87
C SER A 29 52.73 -4.28 14.41
N ALA A 30 53.79 -4.16 15.21
CA ALA A 30 54.20 -2.90 15.84
C ALA A 30 55.13 -2.02 14.97
N GLU A 31 55.85 -2.57 14.00
CA GLU A 31 56.90 -1.83 13.28
C GLU A 31 56.39 -0.95 12.11
N LEU A 32 55.27 -1.32 11.48
CA LEU A 32 54.74 -0.60 10.32
C LEU A 32 54.15 0.80 10.62
N VAL A 33 54.03 1.18 11.89
CA VAL A 33 53.47 2.48 12.33
C VAL A 33 54.55 3.55 12.57
N ARG A 34 55.85 3.20 12.55
CA ARG A 34 56.94 4.16 12.88
C ARG A 34 57.67 4.78 11.67
N HIS A 35 57.49 4.27 10.45
CA HIS A 35 58.25 4.71 9.27
C HIS A 35 57.58 5.74 8.34
N SER A 36 56.57 6.48 8.81
CA SER A 36 55.89 7.54 8.03
C SER A 36 56.23 8.98 8.45
N LEU A 37 57.29 9.17 9.23
CA LEU A 37 57.83 10.51 9.58
C LEU A 37 59.34 10.59 9.30
N SER A 38 59.77 11.76 8.84
CA SER A 38 61.14 12.13 8.43
C SER A 38 61.70 11.45 7.16
N ILE A 39 61.44 12.08 6.01
CA ILE A 39 62.38 12.07 4.88
C ILE A 39 63.21 13.36 4.98
N GLY A 40 64.51 13.22 5.25
CA GLY A 40 65.48 14.31 5.34
C GLY A 40 66.88 13.77 5.09
N SER A 41 67.38 13.95 3.87
CA SER A 41 68.59 13.32 3.34
C SER A 41 69.87 14.12 3.56
N VAL A 42 70.92 13.49 4.10
CA VAL A 42 72.36 13.67 3.75
C VAL A 42 73.07 12.34 4.09
N PRO A 43 74.03 11.83 3.28
CA PRO A 43 74.58 10.48 3.45
C PRO A 43 75.92 10.41 4.22
N ASP A 44 76.17 9.19 4.71
CA ASP A 44 77.45 8.45 4.90
C ASP A 44 78.67 9.12 5.56
N ASP A 45 79.14 8.50 6.67
CA ASP A 45 80.56 8.15 6.83
C ASP A 45 80.73 6.88 7.71
N GLU A 46 81.92 6.26 7.66
CA GLU A 46 82.20 4.85 7.94
C GLU A 46 82.44 4.43 9.41
N GLY A 47 82.29 3.12 9.69
CA GLY A 47 83.38 2.36 10.35
C GLY A 47 83.16 1.71 11.74
N ASN A 48 83.30 0.38 11.79
CA ASN A 48 83.93 -0.45 12.84
C ASN A 48 83.40 -0.44 14.32
N GLU A 49 83.62 -1.45 15.17
CA GLU A 49 83.86 -2.91 15.04
C GLU A 49 83.71 -3.58 16.44
N ALA A 50 83.29 -4.85 16.48
CA ALA A 50 83.65 -5.92 17.45
C ALA A 50 83.51 -5.80 19.01
N GLY A 51 83.10 -6.94 19.64
CA GLY A 51 83.47 -7.36 21.02
C GLY A 51 82.29 -7.48 22.02
N LYS A 52 81.80 -8.68 22.38
CA LYS A 52 82.27 -9.61 23.47
C LYS A 52 82.08 -9.01 24.88
N GLU A 53 81.60 -9.64 25.96
CA GLU A 53 81.25 -11.02 26.41
C GLU A 53 80.46 -10.83 27.75
N ALA A 54 79.51 -11.72 28.12
CA ALA A 54 79.47 -12.59 29.34
C ALA A 54 79.84 -11.91 30.71
N THR A 55 79.18 -12.07 31.87
CA THR A 55 78.56 -13.21 32.61
C THR A 55 77.71 -12.66 33.81
N ASP A 56 76.52 -13.20 34.14
CA ASP A 56 76.14 -14.05 35.31
C ASP A 56 76.08 -13.44 36.75
N GLU A 57 75.22 -14.05 37.60
CA GLU A 57 75.08 -13.95 39.10
C GLU A 57 74.51 -12.62 39.70
N GLU A 58 73.71 -12.57 40.80
CA GLU A 58 72.92 -13.56 41.58
C GLU A 58 71.82 -12.86 42.45
N GLU A 59 71.22 -13.55 43.43
CA GLU A 59 70.14 -13.17 44.39
C GLU A 59 70.37 -11.87 45.23
N GLU A 60 69.48 -11.31 46.07
CA GLU A 60 68.41 -11.82 46.96
C GLU A 60 67.55 -10.64 47.52
N GLY A 61 66.43 -10.84 48.25
CA GLY A 61 65.95 -9.83 49.24
C GLY A 61 64.45 -9.51 49.44
N ARG A 62 63.72 -10.40 50.15
CA ARG A 62 62.55 -10.17 51.05
C ARG A 62 62.43 -8.75 51.69
N LYS A 63 61.26 -8.20 52.12
CA LYS A 63 60.14 -8.77 52.92
C LYS A 63 58.93 -7.79 53.13
N ILE A 64 57.69 -8.31 53.03
CA ILE A 64 56.51 -8.23 53.96
C ILE A 64 56.12 -6.92 54.69
N GLY A 65 54.81 -6.59 54.66
CA GLY A 65 54.09 -5.78 55.68
C GLY A 65 52.55 -5.67 55.43
N GLU A 66 51.72 -6.30 56.27
CA GLU A 66 50.23 -6.30 56.18
C GLU A 66 49.55 -5.48 57.31
N LYS A 67 48.24 -5.18 57.11
CA LYS A 67 47.19 -4.89 58.14
C LYS A 67 47.25 -3.51 58.84
N GLU A 68 46.16 -2.92 59.38
CA GLU A 68 44.77 -3.41 59.61
C GLU A 68 43.69 -2.28 59.57
N VAL A 69 42.44 -2.65 59.91
CA VAL A 69 41.16 -1.91 59.79
C VAL A 69 40.93 -0.81 60.84
N GLY A 70 40.06 0.18 60.55
CA GLY A 70 39.42 1.04 61.56
C GLY A 70 38.19 1.83 61.04
N GLU A 71 37.04 1.71 61.71
CA GLU A 71 35.74 2.33 61.34
C GLU A 71 35.34 3.56 62.20
N THR A 72 34.27 4.25 61.76
CA THR A 72 33.32 5.12 62.52
C THR A 72 33.68 6.59 62.82
N GLY A 73 32.66 7.47 62.79
CA GLY A 73 32.67 8.78 63.48
C GLY A 73 32.03 9.97 62.72
N SER A 74 30.74 10.25 62.96
CA SER A 74 30.00 11.41 62.43
C SER A 74 30.23 12.73 63.21
N THR A 75 30.15 13.92 62.57
CA THR A 75 29.06 14.94 62.77
C THR A 75 29.32 16.32 62.10
N SER A 76 28.28 16.85 61.42
CA SER A 76 27.85 18.27 61.24
C SER A 76 28.83 19.44 60.98
N GLY A 77 28.55 20.27 59.94
CA GLY A 77 29.05 21.65 59.86
C GLY A 77 28.92 22.37 58.49
N THR A 78 27.82 23.08 58.27
CA THR A 78 27.47 24.01 57.16
C THR A 78 28.57 24.88 56.51
N SER A 79 28.56 25.03 55.17
CA SER A 79 28.39 26.34 54.44
C SER A 79 28.49 26.19 52.91
N ASP A 80 27.90 27.14 52.17
CA ASP A 80 27.67 27.11 50.72
C ASP A 80 28.90 27.39 49.82
N ALA A 81 28.95 26.77 48.63
CA ALA A 81 29.33 27.42 47.35
C ALA A 81 29.25 26.48 46.11
N ASP A 82 28.61 26.96 45.04
CA ASP A 82 28.78 26.62 43.61
C ASP A 82 29.07 25.16 43.17
N GLU A 83 28.03 24.40 42.82
CA GLU A 83 28.16 23.24 41.93
C GLU A 83 27.72 23.54 40.48
N LYS A 84 28.64 23.28 39.55
CA LYS A 84 28.34 23.07 38.12
C LYS A 84 27.78 21.66 37.96
N PRO A 85 26.78 21.42 37.09
CA PRO A 85 26.31 20.07 36.82
C PRO A 85 27.42 19.24 36.17
N ARG A 86 27.85 18.16 36.85
CA ARG A 86 28.68 17.10 36.28
C ARG A 86 27.80 16.18 35.44
N ASN A 87 28.36 15.65 34.34
CA ASN A 87 27.69 14.65 33.51
C ASN A 87 27.66 13.29 34.24
N GLU A 88 26.53 12.94 34.87
CA GLU A 88 26.35 11.62 35.52
C GLU A 88 25.89 10.51 34.55
N GLU A 89 25.61 10.81 33.28
CA GLU A 89 25.21 9.82 32.27
C GLU A 89 26.36 8.91 31.75
N ALA A 90 27.61 9.18 32.14
CA ALA A 90 28.78 8.46 31.61
C ALA A 90 29.18 7.20 32.41
N GLU A 91 28.91 7.16 33.72
CA GLU A 91 29.49 6.14 34.63
C GLU A 91 28.52 4.99 34.97
N SER A 92 27.21 5.14 34.71
CA SER A 92 26.21 4.07 34.96
C SER A 92 26.18 2.96 33.89
N ALA A 93 26.89 3.13 32.77
CA ALA A 93 26.79 2.27 31.58
C ALA A 93 27.65 0.99 31.59
N LEU A 94 28.53 0.80 32.59
CA LEU A 94 29.51 -0.30 32.60
C LEU A 94 28.97 -1.62 33.22
N GLY A 95 27.85 -1.58 33.94
CA GLY A 95 27.31 -2.73 34.70
C GLY A 95 26.31 -3.64 33.96
N SER A 96 25.75 -3.24 32.82
CA SER A 96 24.65 -3.94 32.11
C SER A 96 25.08 -4.52 30.74
N SER A 97 26.34 -4.95 30.65
CA SER A 97 27.12 -4.78 29.43
C SER A 97 27.12 -5.94 28.42
N GLU A 98 26.55 -7.12 28.69
CA GLU A 98 26.46 -8.19 27.69
C GLU A 98 25.15 -8.17 26.87
N GLU A 99 23.97 -8.18 27.49
CA GLU A 99 22.68 -8.15 26.77
C GLU A 99 22.56 -6.92 25.86
N THR A 100 23.03 -5.76 26.32
CA THR A 100 23.00 -4.53 25.52
C THR A 100 24.05 -4.45 24.40
N ARG A 101 25.01 -5.39 24.34
CA ARG A 101 26.01 -5.49 23.25
C ARG A 101 25.49 -6.25 22.03
N SER A 102 24.62 -7.23 22.20
CA SER A 102 24.08 -8.04 21.09
C SER A 102 22.92 -7.37 20.35
N HIS A 103 22.22 -6.42 20.98
CA HIS A 103 21.13 -5.66 20.36
C HIS A 103 21.52 -5.02 19.03
N LEU A 104 20.65 -5.19 18.02
CA LEU A 104 20.79 -4.57 16.71
C LEU A 104 20.55 -3.06 16.80
N VAL A 105 21.57 -2.29 16.43
CA VAL A 105 21.59 -0.83 16.57
C VAL A 105 21.05 -0.15 15.31
N ALA A 106 21.40 -0.65 14.11
CA ALA A 106 20.97 -0.12 12.82
C ALA A 106 20.92 -1.19 11.71
N LEU A 107 20.15 -0.91 10.65
CA LEU A 107 19.96 -1.75 9.46
C LEU A 107 19.94 -0.88 8.19
N ARG A 108 20.59 -1.35 7.12
CA ARG A 108 20.50 -0.77 5.76
C ARG A 108 20.39 -1.85 4.70
N VAL A 109 19.53 -1.62 3.71
CA VAL A 109 19.43 -2.43 2.48
C VAL A 109 20.28 -1.77 1.40
N ALA A 110 21.03 -2.56 0.63
CA ALA A 110 21.79 -2.07 -0.51
C ALA A 110 20.83 -1.70 -1.66
N ARG A 111 21.20 -0.72 -2.50
CA ARG A 111 20.32 -0.21 -3.58
C ARG A 111 19.84 -1.30 -4.57
N SER A 112 20.58 -2.39 -4.71
CA SER A 112 20.21 -3.56 -5.52
C SER A 112 19.05 -4.37 -4.93
N GLY A 113 18.76 -4.25 -3.63
CA GLY A 113 17.83 -5.10 -2.90
C GLY A 113 18.32 -6.54 -2.68
N LEU A 114 19.56 -6.87 -3.07
CA LEU A 114 20.13 -8.23 -3.00
C LEU A 114 20.93 -8.49 -1.71
N LEU A 115 21.40 -7.42 -1.07
CA LEU A 115 22.16 -7.47 0.17
C LEU A 115 21.58 -6.48 1.19
N PHE A 116 21.73 -6.78 2.47
CA PHE A 116 21.54 -5.82 3.55
C PHE A 116 22.61 -6.00 4.63
N ALA A 117 22.84 -4.95 5.43
CA ALA A 117 23.76 -4.97 6.55
C ALA A 117 23.04 -4.61 7.85
N THR A 118 23.45 -5.26 8.93
CA THR A 118 23.06 -4.92 10.30
C THR A 118 24.30 -4.73 11.16
N VAL A 119 24.20 -3.86 12.16
CA VAL A 119 25.27 -3.63 13.14
C VAL A 119 24.74 -3.74 14.56
N THR A 120 25.49 -4.44 15.42
CA THR A 120 25.37 -4.34 16.90
C THR A 120 26.35 -3.27 17.39
N ARG A 121 26.49 -3.08 18.71
CA ARG A 121 27.52 -2.16 19.26
C ARG A 121 28.96 -2.56 18.90
N SER A 122 29.23 -3.82 18.58
CA SER A 122 30.58 -4.34 18.28
C SER A 122 30.71 -5.11 16.97
N GLU A 123 29.62 -5.45 16.29
CA GLU A 123 29.63 -6.35 15.12
C GLU A 123 29.02 -5.70 13.89
N LEU A 124 29.51 -6.12 12.72
CA LEU A 124 28.96 -5.86 11.39
C LEU A 124 28.59 -7.20 10.75
N THR A 125 27.32 -7.37 10.37
CA THR A 125 26.81 -8.55 9.68
C THR A 125 26.27 -8.14 8.32
N ILE A 126 26.72 -8.82 7.26
CA ILE A 126 26.22 -8.65 5.89
C ILE A 126 25.43 -9.89 5.50
N TRP A 127 24.26 -9.67 4.93
CA TRP A 127 23.25 -10.66 4.62
C TRP A 127 22.89 -10.62 3.14
N GLN A 128 22.61 -11.78 2.55
CA GLN A 128 21.87 -11.89 1.29
C GLN A 128 20.36 -11.88 1.58
N THR A 129 19.54 -11.31 0.69
CA THR A 129 18.08 -11.21 0.88
C THR A 129 17.30 -12.45 0.46
N LYS A 130 17.75 -13.21 -0.55
CA LYS A 130 17.17 -14.50 -0.96
C LYS A 130 18.28 -15.48 -1.41
N PRO A 131 18.33 -16.73 -0.90
CA PRO A 131 17.81 -17.09 0.42
C PRO A 131 18.35 -16.14 1.50
N THR A 132 17.59 -15.87 2.56
CA THR A 132 18.04 -14.98 3.63
C THR A 132 19.14 -15.66 4.45
N ALA A 133 20.38 -15.21 4.29
CA ALA A 133 21.55 -15.83 4.92
C ALA A 133 22.62 -14.80 5.25
N VAL A 134 23.32 -15.00 6.38
CA VAL A 134 24.58 -14.27 6.66
C VAL A 134 25.63 -14.72 5.66
N VAL A 135 26.27 -13.77 4.98
CA VAL A 135 27.34 -14.01 3.99
C VAL A 135 28.70 -13.46 4.40
N ALA A 136 28.74 -12.49 5.30
CA ALA A 136 29.96 -12.05 5.96
C ALA A 136 29.65 -11.50 7.36
N HIS A 137 30.58 -11.67 8.30
CA HIS A 137 30.49 -11.18 9.66
C HIS A 137 31.86 -10.68 10.12
N VAL A 138 31.89 -9.56 10.83
CA VAL A 138 33.08 -9.02 11.49
C VAL A 138 32.71 -8.61 12.91
N ARG A 139 33.36 -9.22 13.89
CA ARG A 139 33.39 -8.78 15.30
C ARG A 139 34.62 -7.91 15.53
N ARG A 140 34.42 -6.71 16.07
CA ARG A 140 35.52 -5.84 16.52
C ARG A 140 36.08 -6.31 17.86
N SER A 141 37.41 -6.26 18.01
CA SER A 141 38.07 -6.56 19.28
C SER A 141 37.74 -5.51 20.35
N PRO A 142 37.79 -5.84 21.66
CA PRO A 142 37.61 -4.89 22.76
C PRO A 142 38.52 -3.66 22.61
N LEU A 143 39.81 -3.88 22.36
CA LEU A 143 40.79 -2.81 22.10
C LEU A 143 40.32 -1.82 21.02
N SER A 144 39.73 -2.31 19.92
CA SER A 144 39.23 -1.41 18.88
C SER A 144 37.94 -0.70 19.28
N ILE A 145 37.10 -1.31 20.13
CA ILE A 145 35.88 -0.69 20.69
C ILE A 145 36.25 0.43 21.65
N ASP A 146 37.27 0.22 22.48
CA ASP A 146 37.77 1.24 23.42
C ASP A 146 38.48 2.38 22.67
N SER A 147 39.27 2.05 21.63
CA SER A 147 40.03 3.03 20.83
C SER A 147 39.17 3.88 19.89
N TYR A 148 38.17 3.28 19.23
CA TYR A 148 37.36 3.94 18.20
C TYR A 148 35.88 4.10 18.56
N GLY A 149 35.44 3.59 19.72
CA GLY A 149 34.05 3.63 20.18
C GLY A 149 33.14 2.54 19.58
N PRO A 150 32.00 2.23 20.22
CA PRO A 150 31.00 1.29 19.68
C PRO A 150 30.37 1.80 18.37
N ASN A 151 29.84 0.88 17.56
CA ASN A 151 29.12 1.21 16.33
C ASN A 151 27.78 1.90 16.64
N VAL A 152 27.33 2.81 15.76
CA VAL A 152 26.05 3.55 15.90
C VAL A 152 25.18 3.55 14.64
N ASP A 153 25.77 3.50 13.44
CA ASP A 153 25.04 3.35 12.17
C ASP A 153 25.93 2.64 11.13
N VAL A 154 25.32 2.18 10.04
CA VAL A 154 26.00 1.63 8.87
C VAL A 154 25.50 2.33 7.61
N MET A 155 26.36 2.46 6.61
CA MET A 155 26.06 2.96 5.27
C MET A 155 26.61 1.98 4.24
N ILE A 156 25.95 1.90 3.08
CA ILE A 156 26.34 1.03 1.97
C ILE A 156 26.48 1.90 0.74
N ARG A 157 27.63 1.85 0.05
CA ARG A 157 27.81 2.51 -1.25
C ARG A 157 26.79 1.94 -2.26
N PRO A 158 26.22 2.73 -3.18
CA PRO A 158 25.11 2.25 -4.02
C PRO A 158 25.43 1.06 -4.95
N ASP A 159 26.71 0.78 -5.20
CA ASP A 159 27.21 -0.39 -5.92
C ASP A 159 27.27 -1.69 -5.08
N SER A 160 26.99 -1.61 -3.78
CA SER A 160 27.12 -2.69 -2.78
C SER A 160 28.57 -3.17 -2.52
N GLN A 161 29.59 -2.43 -2.96
CA GLN A 161 31.00 -2.84 -2.82
C GLN A 161 31.68 -2.31 -1.55
N ILE A 162 31.22 -1.19 -1.00
CA ILE A 162 31.81 -0.56 0.19
C ILE A 162 30.74 -0.40 1.28
N PHE A 163 31.09 -0.84 2.49
CA PHE A 163 30.31 -0.71 3.71
C PHE A 163 31.08 0.22 4.66
N VAL A 164 30.38 1.19 5.25
CA VAL A 164 30.96 2.15 6.19
C VAL A 164 30.22 2.05 7.51
N VAL A 165 30.94 1.79 8.59
CA VAL A 165 30.40 1.75 9.96
C VAL A 165 30.76 3.06 10.66
N GLN A 166 29.76 3.78 11.14
CA GLN A 166 29.95 4.96 11.98
C GLN A 166 30.07 4.54 13.44
N THR A 167 31.03 5.13 14.17
CA THR A 167 31.22 4.88 15.60
C THR A 167 30.85 6.09 16.46
N LEU A 168 30.62 5.83 17.76
CA LEU A 168 30.27 6.86 18.74
C LEU A 168 31.37 7.92 18.95
N LEU A 169 32.65 7.54 18.83
CA LEU A 169 33.78 8.47 18.98
C LEU A 169 34.17 9.21 17.69
N GLY A 170 33.28 9.24 16.68
CA GLY A 170 33.49 10.04 15.46
C GLY A 170 34.44 9.43 14.44
N TYR A 171 34.54 8.09 14.40
CA TYR A 171 35.27 7.37 13.35
C TYR A 171 34.33 6.75 12.32
N LEU A 172 34.83 6.62 11.09
CA LEU A 172 34.19 5.91 9.98
C LEU A 172 35.10 4.75 9.57
N MET A 173 34.69 3.53 9.88
CA MET A 173 35.42 2.31 9.54
C MET A 173 34.91 1.78 8.20
N THR A 174 35.81 1.62 7.23
CA THR A 174 35.47 1.21 5.86
C THR A 174 35.83 -0.24 5.62
N TYR A 175 34.93 -0.96 4.96
CA TYR A 175 35.09 -2.36 4.57
C TYR A 175 34.71 -2.52 3.10
N SER A 176 35.52 -3.25 2.32
CA SER A 176 35.17 -3.63 0.95
C SER A 176 34.67 -5.07 0.89
N LEU A 177 33.59 -5.29 0.14
CA LEU A 177 33.04 -6.60 -0.14
C LEU A 177 33.50 -7.07 -1.53
N ALA A 178 34.43 -8.02 -1.56
CA ALA A 178 34.79 -8.72 -2.79
C ALA A 178 33.85 -9.92 -3.01
N THR A 179 33.57 -10.25 -4.27
CA THR A 179 32.72 -11.39 -4.64
C THR A 179 33.29 -12.10 -5.86
N ASP A 180 33.30 -13.43 -5.83
CA ASP A 180 33.44 -14.25 -7.04
C ASP A 180 32.01 -14.62 -7.50
N GLN A 181 31.69 -14.28 -8.75
CA GLN A 181 30.37 -14.49 -9.34
C GLN A 181 29.97 -15.98 -9.40
N ASN A 182 30.95 -16.90 -9.41
CA ASN A 182 30.75 -18.34 -9.50
C ASN A 182 30.90 -19.08 -8.16
N ALA A 183 31.55 -18.46 -7.16
CA ALA A 183 31.74 -19.07 -5.84
C ALA A 183 30.46 -19.09 -5.01
N ARG A 184 30.25 -20.17 -4.25
CA ARG A 184 29.04 -20.42 -3.44
C ARG A 184 29.46 -21.04 -2.11
N VAL A 185 29.01 -20.46 -1.00
CA VAL A 185 29.34 -20.90 0.37
C VAL A 185 28.78 -22.30 0.65
N TYR A 186 27.54 -22.53 0.22
CA TYR A 186 26.86 -23.81 0.36
C TYR A 186 26.62 -24.44 -1.00
N LYS A 187 27.15 -25.65 -1.19
CA LYS A 187 26.77 -26.55 -2.28
C LYS A 187 25.79 -27.57 -1.72
N PRO A 188 24.51 -27.59 -2.15
CA PRO A 188 23.55 -28.55 -1.64
C PRO A 188 23.86 -29.96 -2.16
N THR A 189 24.41 -30.81 -1.30
CA THR A 189 24.59 -32.25 -1.55
C THR A 189 23.39 -33.02 -0.99
N PHE A 190 22.64 -33.68 -1.86
CA PHE A 190 21.52 -34.54 -1.48
C PHE A 190 21.88 -36.01 -1.69
N VAL A 191 21.63 -36.85 -0.68
CA VAL A 191 21.90 -38.29 -0.78
C VAL A 191 20.81 -38.94 -1.63
N GLY A 192 21.16 -39.38 -2.83
CA GLY A 192 20.26 -40.10 -3.72
C GLY A 192 19.91 -41.49 -3.19
N ASN A 193 18.78 -41.63 -2.49
CA ASN A 193 18.27 -42.94 -2.09
C ASN A 193 17.83 -43.74 -3.34
N HIS A 194 18.53 -44.84 -3.61
CA HIS A 194 18.42 -45.67 -4.81
C HIS A 194 17.10 -46.47 -4.97
N HIS A 195 16.02 -46.12 -4.29
CA HIS A 195 14.75 -46.86 -4.33
C HIS A 195 13.55 -46.03 -4.78
N HIS A 196 13.06 -46.39 -5.97
CA HIS A 196 11.73 -46.13 -6.50
C HIS A 196 11.27 -44.65 -6.62
N GLN A 197 12.01 -43.84 -7.38
CA GLN A 197 11.39 -42.68 -8.01
C GLN A 197 10.33 -43.13 -9.04
N ARG A 198 9.05 -43.05 -8.67
CA ARG A 198 7.97 -42.96 -9.66
C ARG A 198 8.18 -41.66 -10.45
N LYS A 199 8.32 -41.74 -11.77
CA LYS A 199 8.25 -40.56 -12.64
C LYS A 199 6.92 -39.83 -12.35
N PRO A 200 6.91 -38.55 -11.93
CA PRO A 200 5.68 -37.78 -11.99
C PRO A 200 5.28 -37.65 -13.46
N SER A 201 4.03 -38.01 -13.78
CA SER A 201 3.51 -37.91 -15.13
C SER A 201 3.48 -36.44 -15.57
N MET A 202 4.17 -36.12 -16.66
CA MET A 202 4.17 -34.78 -17.25
C MET A 202 2.75 -34.27 -17.51
N SER A 203 2.48 -33.04 -17.07
CA SER A 203 1.73 -32.09 -17.90
C SER A 203 2.74 -31.40 -18.82
N GLY A 204 2.53 -31.47 -20.13
CA GLY A 204 3.59 -31.21 -21.11
C GLY A 204 4.05 -29.76 -21.23
N SER A 205 5.33 -29.52 -20.91
CA SER A 205 6.21 -28.58 -21.62
C SER A 205 7.67 -29.04 -21.44
N GLY A 206 8.45 -29.02 -22.51
CA GLY A 206 9.80 -29.61 -22.57
C GLY A 206 10.92 -28.78 -21.93
N GLY A 207 10.65 -28.10 -20.82
CA GLY A 207 11.65 -27.30 -20.10
C GLY A 207 12.56 -28.18 -19.24
N ARG A 208 13.88 -28.01 -19.37
CA ARG A 208 14.88 -28.65 -18.50
C ARG A 208 14.87 -27.94 -17.15
N VAL A 209 13.94 -28.33 -16.28
CA VAL A 209 13.84 -27.82 -14.90
C VAL A 209 15.23 -27.90 -14.25
N LEU A 210 15.68 -26.82 -13.60
CA LEU A 210 16.83 -26.82 -12.69
C LEU A 210 16.48 -27.58 -11.41
N VAL A 211 16.26 -28.87 -11.62
CA VAL A 211 16.27 -29.90 -10.60
C VAL A 211 17.70 -29.95 -10.06
N GLY A 212 17.90 -29.51 -8.82
CA GLY A 212 19.09 -29.94 -8.08
C GLY A 212 19.09 -31.46 -7.99
N ASP A 213 20.26 -32.10 -7.92
CA ASP A 213 20.57 -33.52 -8.22
C ASP A 213 19.63 -34.62 -7.65
N ALA A 214 18.70 -34.26 -6.75
CA ALA A 214 17.71 -35.14 -6.13
C ALA A 214 16.21 -34.83 -6.40
N GLY A 215 15.86 -33.85 -7.24
CA GLY A 215 14.45 -33.55 -7.60
C GLY A 215 13.87 -32.24 -7.07
N ILE A 216 14.65 -31.43 -6.35
CA ILE A 216 14.18 -30.25 -5.61
C ILE A 216 14.35 -28.97 -6.46
N VAL A 217 13.32 -28.13 -6.47
CA VAL A 217 13.31 -26.80 -7.12
C VAL A 217 13.64 -25.74 -6.05
N PRO A 218 14.55 -24.78 -6.30
CA PRO A 218 14.85 -23.68 -5.37
C PRO A 218 13.62 -22.79 -5.07
N GLY A 219 13.60 -22.14 -3.91
CA GLY A 219 12.59 -21.14 -3.56
C GLY A 219 12.68 -19.85 -4.39
N ALA A 220 11.76 -18.92 -4.14
CA ALA A 220 11.67 -17.67 -4.89
C ALA A 220 12.91 -16.78 -4.71
N GLY A 221 13.62 -16.51 -5.81
CA GLY A 221 14.90 -15.79 -5.81
C GLY A 221 16.10 -16.62 -5.33
N GLU A 222 15.95 -17.92 -5.10
CA GLU A 222 16.99 -18.78 -4.51
C GLU A 222 17.84 -19.56 -5.52
N ALA A 223 17.57 -19.48 -6.83
CA ALA A 223 18.36 -20.20 -7.85
C ALA A 223 19.85 -19.86 -7.80
N GLY A 224 20.17 -18.61 -7.41
CA GLY A 224 21.55 -18.17 -7.23
C GLY A 224 22.28 -18.84 -6.05
N GLY A 225 21.57 -19.49 -5.12
CA GLY A 225 22.14 -20.01 -3.88
C GLY A 225 22.77 -18.94 -2.98
N VAL A 226 23.48 -19.36 -1.93
CA VAL A 226 24.25 -18.44 -1.08
C VAL A 226 25.61 -18.15 -1.73
N ARG A 227 25.79 -16.91 -2.20
CA ARG A 227 27.05 -16.45 -2.81
C ARG A 227 28.15 -16.27 -1.78
N GLU A 228 29.38 -16.56 -2.20
CA GLU A 228 30.57 -16.32 -1.40
C GLU A 228 31.01 -14.86 -1.54
N PHE A 229 31.34 -14.25 -0.40
CA PHE A 229 31.81 -12.88 -0.31
C PHE A 229 33.00 -12.82 0.67
N SER A 230 34.05 -12.09 0.28
CA SER A 230 35.18 -11.79 1.16
C SER A 230 35.07 -10.34 1.64
N LEU A 231 34.91 -10.16 2.95
CA LEU A 231 34.83 -8.85 3.57
C LEU A 231 36.20 -8.44 4.07
N GLN A 232 36.76 -7.37 3.50
CA GLN A 232 38.09 -6.87 3.81
C GLN A 232 37.99 -5.51 4.50
N PHE A 233 38.61 -5.36 5.67
CA PHE A 233 38.80 -4.05 6.29
C PHE A 233 39.75 -3.20 5.43
N ARG A 234 39.43 -1.91 5.26
CA ARG A 234 40.20 -0.98 4.41
C ARG A 234 40.95 0.06 5.22
N MET A 235 40.22 0.92 5.93
CA MET A 235 40.81 2.01 6.72
C MET A 235 39.81 2.56 7.75
N VAL A 236 40.33 3.20 8.81
CA VAL A 236 39.56 4.07 9.69
C VAL A 236 39.79 5.53 9.29
N ILE A 237 38.71 6.30 9.12
CA ILE A 237 38.76 7.75 8.95
C ILE A 237 38.31 8.39 10.27
N LYS A 238 39.16 9.22 10.89
CA LYS A 238 38.79 10.02 12.06
C LYS A 238 38.20 11.35 11.62
N VAL A 239 37.07 11.75 12.20
CA VAL A 239 36.46 13.07 11.99
C VAL A 239 36.47 13.81 13.32
N ASP A 240 37.56 14.53 13.61
CA ASP A 240 37.77 15.25 14.88
C ASP A 240 36.66 16.26 15.22
N ALA A 241 35.94 16.75 14.20
CA ALA A 241 34.80 17.65 14.37
C ALA A 241 33.52 16.96 14.90
N GLY A 242 33.56 15.65 15.13
CA GLY A 242 32.40 14.81 15.43
C GLY A 242 31.47 14.62 14.23
N ILE A 243 30.72 13.51 14.21
CA ILE A 243 29.81 13.15 13.11
C ILE A 243 28.38 13.17 13.62
N SER A 244 27.51 13.98 13.01
CA SER A 244 26.06 13.92 13.30
C SER A 244 25.35 12.94 12.37
N LYS A 245 25.69 12.96 11.08
CA LYS A 245 25.11 12.10 10.04
C LYS A 245 26.08 11.91 8.88
N ALA A 246 26.07 10.76 8.22
CA ALA A 246 26.82 10.54 6.99
C ALA A 246 25.99 9.78 5.93
N LEU A 247 26.38 9.92 4.66
CA LEU A 247 25.80 9.24 3.50
C LEU A 247 26.91 8.74 2.57
N ALA A 248 26.87 7.45 2.22
CA ALA A 248 27.71 6.89 1.16
C ALA A 248 27.02 7.10 -0.20
N LEU A 249 27.58 7.98 -1.03
CA LEU A 249 27.14 8.25 -2.40
C LEU A 249 28.00 7.46 -3.40
N GLU A 250 27.70 7.54 -4.70
CA GLU A 250 28.45 6.79 -5.73
C GLU A 250 29.91 7.23 -5.84
N ASP A 251 30.18 8.53 -5.80
CA ASP A 251 31.51 9.12 -6.01
C ASP A 251 32.23 9.53 -4.71
N GLU A 252 31.49 9.70 -3.61
CA GLU A 252 31.99 10.22 -2.34
C GLU A 252 31.19 9.79 -1.11
N LEU A 253 31.77 9.98 0.07
CA LEU A 253 31.16 9.91 1.38
C LEU A 253 30.88 11.35 1.86
N MET A 254 29.61 11.69 2.07
CA MET A 254 29.16 13.01 2.54
C MET A 254 28.90 12.95 4.04
N VAL A 255 29.61 13.75 4.83
CA VAL A 255 29.63 13.73 6.30
C VAL A 255 29.21 15.09 6.84
N ALA A 256 28.17 15.13 7.67
CA ALA A 256 27.77 16.30 8.44
C ALA A 256 28.49 16.30 9.80
N THR A 257 29.16 17.41 10.12
CA THR A 257 29.98 17.54 11.32
C THR A 257 29.35 18.41 12.41
N VAL A 258 29.79 18.21 13.65
CA VAL A 258 29.20 18.87 14.84
C VAL A 258 29.92 20.18 15.18
N LYS A 259 31.25 20.17 15.35
CA LYS A 259 32.06 21.34 15.76
C LYS A 259 33.42 21.39 15.04
N PRO A 260 33.63 22.26 14.04
CA PRO A 260 32.65 23.20 13.46
C PRO A 260 31.56 22.44 12.69
N SER A 261 30.38 23.06 12.57
CA SER A 261 29.32 22.48 11.75
C SER A 261 29.54 22.76 10.25
N ALA A 262 29.69 21.70 9.49
CA ALA A 262 30.03 21.71 8.06
C ALA A 262 29.50 20.45 7.37
N ILE A 263 29.47 20.48 6.04
CA ILE A 263 29.49 19.27 5.21
C ILE A 263 30.92 19.04 4.75
N GLN A 264 31.45 17.85 5.02
CA GLN A 264 32.69 17.33 4.45
C GLN A 264 32.33 16.28 3.38
N CYS A 265 32.91 16.39 2.19
CA CYS A 265 32.79 15.39 1.13
C CYS A 265 34.16 14.72 0.94
N ILE A 266 34.22 13.39 1.11
CA ILE A 266 35.42 12.57 1.00
C ILE A 266 35.24 11.64 -0.21
N ARG A 267 35.91 11.92 -1.32
CA ARG A 267 35.78 11.12 -2.56
C ARG A 267 36.40 9.74 -2.37
N TRP A 268 35.80 8.72 -3.01
CA TRP A 268 36.36 7.35 -3.01
C TRP A 268 37.69 7.27 -3.79
N THR A 269 37.87 8.17 -4.77
CA THR A 269 39.09 8.31 -5.57
C THR A 269 39.52 9.78 -5.59
N PRO A 270 40.84 10.09 -5.66
CA PRO A 270 41.31 11.48 -5.82
C PRO A 270 40.69 12.15 -7.04
N ASP A 271 40.53 13.47 -6.99
CA ASP A 271 40.21 14.27 -8.15
C ASP A 271 41.43 14.48 -9.07
N SER A 272 41.22 15.16 -10.21
CA SER A 272 42.28 15.47 -11.18
C SER A 272 43.38 16.40 -10.65
N THR A 273 43.21 16.98 -9.46
CA THR A 273 44.22 17.78 -8.73
C THR A 273 44.86 17.01 -7.58
N GLY A 274 44.50 15.74 -7.37
CA GLY A 274 44.98 14.89 -6.28
C GLY A 274 44.23 15.07 -4.96
N ASN A 275 43.27 16.00 -4.88
CA ASN A 275 42.48 16.22 -3.66
C ASN A 275 41.38 15.16 -3.52
N GLN A 276 41.26 14.59 -2.32
CA GLN A 276 40.16 13.67 -1.97
C GLN A 276 39.07 14.32 -1.13
N THR A 277 39.37 15.42 -0.43
CA THR A 277 38.47 16.03 0.56
C THR A 277 38.08 17.45 0.17
N SER A 278 36.83 17.80 0.47
CA SER A 278 36.34 19.19 0.42
C SER A 278 35.40 19.45 1.60
N ALA A 279 35.36 20.67 2.10
CA ALA A 279 34.56 21.02 3.27
C ALA A 279 33.90 22.40 3.12
N GLU A 280 32.59 22.49 3.35
CA GLU A 280 31.83 23.74 3.34
C GLU A 280 31.11 23.95 4.67
N THR A 281 31.50 25.00 5.40
CA THR A 281 30.93 25.34 6.71
C THR A 281 29.49 25.82 6.57
N LEU A 282 28.56 25.28 7.38
CA LEU A 282 27.13 25.62 7.27
C LEU A 282 26.87 27.13 7.46
N SER A 283 27.62 27.78 8.35
CA SER A 283 27.52 29.23 8.59
C SER A 283 27.96 30.12 7.41
N ARG A 284 28.57 29.56 6.37
CA ARG A 284 28.91 30.25 5.11
C ARG A 284 27.82 30.11 4.05
N MET A 285 26.85 29.21 4.23
CA MET A 285 25.72 29.01 3.32
C MET A 285 24.65 30.09 3.60
N PRO A 286 24.41 31.06 2.70
CA PRO A 286 23.56 32.22 3.00
C PRO A 286 22.06 31.89 3.09
N TRP A 287 21.67 30.70 2.64
CA TRP A 287 20.31 30.18 2.67
C TRP A 287 20.00 29.35 3.93
N MET A 288 20.99 29.16 4.82
CA MET A 288 20.87 28.39 6.06
C MET A 288 21.01 29.29 7.30
N GLN A 289 20.37 28.91 8.40
CA GLN A 289 20.54 29.59 9.69
C GLN A 289 21.97 29.47 10.25
N LYS A 290 22.37 30.45 11.07
CA LYS A 290 23.68 30.45 11.73
C LYS A 290 23.68 29.55 12.97
N LYS A 291 24.79 28.87 13.24
CA LYS A 291 25.02 27.98 14.41
C LYS A 291 24.12 26.73 14.47
N VAL A 292 23.53 26.30 13.35
CA VAL A 292 22.80 25.02 13.27
C VAL A 292 23.74 23.84 12.99
N ILE A 293 23.25 22.63 13.28
CA ILE A 293 23.86 21.33 12.97
C ILE A 293 22.80 20.48 12.26
N ILE A 294 23.21 19.72 11.24
CA ILE A 294 22.34 18.78 10.53
C ILE A 294 22.12 17.53 11.37
N THR A 295 20.86 17.19 11.66
CA THR A 295 20.43 16.06 12.50
C THR A 295 19.94 14.86 11.69
N ASP A 296 19.41 15.08 10.49
CA ASP A 296 19.07 14.03 9.54
C ASP A 296 19.33 14.49 8.10
N MET A 297 19.70 13.55 7.23
CA MET A 297 20.12 13.84 5.87
C MET A 297 19.83 12.64 4.97
N VAL A 298 19.20 12.90 3.83
CA VAL A 298 18.89 11.91 2.78
C VAL A 298 19.26 12.48 1.41
N TYR A 299 19.52 11.60 0.44
CA TYR A 299 19.76 11.95 -0.97
C TYR A 299 19.01 10.98 -1.88
N ASP A 300 18.36 11.53 -2.90
CA ASP A 300 17.74 10.79 -3.99
C ASP A 300 18.43 11.13 -5.32
N ARG A 301 18.86 10.09 -6.06
CA ARG A 301 19.55 10.22 -7.35
C ARG A 301 18.59 10.61 -8.50
N PRO A 302 17.42 9.96 -8.70
CA PRO A 302 16.46 10.37 -9.73
C PRO A 302 16.08 11.86 -9.71
N MET A 303 15.84 12.45 -8.53
CA MET A 303 15.58 13.89 -8.37
C MET A 303 16.88 14.73 -8.34
N ASN A 304 18.03 14.09 -8.16
CA ASN A 304 19.32 14.71 -7.83
C ASN A 304 19.15 15.76 -6.70
N LEU A 305 18.54 15.33 -5.60
CA LEU A 305 18.11 16.17 -4.50
C LEU A 305 18.54 15.55 -3.17
N SER A 306 19.26 16.33 -2.36
CA SER A 306 19.41 16.07 -0.94
C SER A 306 18.33 16.79 -0.14
N THR A 307 17.92 16.24 0.98
CA THR A 307 17.12 16.96 1.98
C THR A 307 17.76 16.85 3.35
N TRP A 308 17.94 18.00 4.01
CA TRP A 308 18.69 18.16 5.26
C TRP A 308 17.75 18.70 6.33
N VAL A 309 17.74 18.08 7.51
CA VAL A 309 17.03 18.54 8.71
C VAL A 309 18.05 19.08 9.70
N THR A 310 17.75 20.20 10.35
CA THR A 310 18.64 20.84 11.33
C THR A 310 18.08 20.83 12.75
N ASN A 311 18.96 21.01 13.75
CA ASN A 311 18.60 20.98 15.17
C ASN A 311 17.66 22.11 15.64
N ASP A 312 17.39 23.12 14.80
CA ASP A 312 16.35 24.13 15.03
C ASP A 312 14.98 23.75 14.40
N GLY A 313 14.83 22.50 13.95
CA GLY A 313 13.58 21.95 13.44
C GLY A 313 13.24 22.33 11.99
N ARG A 314 14.15 22.97 11.26
CA ARG A 314 13.94 23.33 9.84
C ARG A 314 14.33 22.19 8.90
N ALA A 315 13.75 22.17 7.70
CA ALA A 315 14.17 21.30 6.62
C ALA A 315 14.48 22.06 5.32
N TYR A 316 15.57 21.65 4.66
CA TYR A 316 16.14 22.31 3.48
C TYR A 316 16.26 21.33 2.32
N ALA A 317 15.78 21.73 1.16
CA ALA A 317 16.05 21.07 -0.12
C ALA A 317 17.40 21.57 -0.63
N VAL A 318 18.31 20.66 -1.01
CA VAL A 318 19.70 21.01 -1.33
C VAL A 318 20.18 20.26 -2.57
N GLN A 319 20.80 20.97 -3.50
CA GLN A 319 21.48 20.40 -4.66
C GLN A 319 22.97 20.73 -4.64
N LYS A 320 23.79 19.73 -4.97
CA LYS A 320 25.22 19.92 -5.21
C LYS A 320 25.44 20.41 -6.64
N ALA A 321 26.24 21.46 -6.81
CA ALA A 321 26.61 21.98 -8.12
C ALA A 321 27.46 20.96 -8.90
N ARG A 322 27.10 20.69 -10.17
CA ARG A 322 27.94 19.92 -11.10
C ARG A 322 29.08 20.81 -11.59
N SER A 323 30.31 20.31 -11.60
CA SER A 323 31.53 21.10 -11.78
C SER A 323 31.87 21.46 -13.24
N SER A 324 30.88 21.84 -14.06
CA SER A 324 31.07 21.97 -15.51
C SER A 324 30.43 23.20 -16.18
N GLU A 325 29.83 24.14 -15.45
CA GLU A 325 29.27 25.37 -16.06
C GLU A 325 29.82 26.65 -15.43
N ASN A 326 30.63 27.35 -16.23
CA ASN A 326 31.13 28.72 -16.09
C ASN A 326 32.02 29.04 -14.87
N GLY A 327 33.23 29.56 -15.17
CA GLY A 327 34.30 29.90 -14.23
C GLY A 327 34.05 31.10 -13.31
N SER A 328 32.84 31.21 -12.77
CA SER A 328 32.55 32.01 -11.57
C SER A 328 32.82 31.17 -10.31
N THR A 329 32.90 31.81 -9.15
CA THR A 329 33.06 31.16 -7.83
C THR A 329 31.80 30.38 -7.42
N SER A 330 31.54 29.26 -8.11
CA SER A 330 30.36 28.42 -7.87
C SER A 330 30.42 27.77 -6.49
N ARG A 331 29.50 28.19 -5.62
CA ARG A 331 29.23 27.53 -4.32
C ARG A 331 28.92 26.05 -4.54
N THR A 332 29.45 25.17 -3.69
CA THR A 332 29.28 23.71 -3.85
C THR A 332 27.82 23.30 -3.67
N PHE A 333 27.09 23.98 -2.78
CA PHE A 333 25.69 23.68 -2.46
C PHE A 333 24.77 24.89 -2.69
N LYS A 334 23.66 24.63 -3.38
CA LYS A 334 22.51 25.53 -3.48
C LYS A 334 21.36 24.89 -2.69
N GLY A 335 20.63 25.66 -1.89
CA GLY A 335 19.53 25.11 -1.12
C GLY A 335 18.44 26.13 -0.76
N TYR A 336 17.30 25.61 -0.33
CA TYR A 336 16.09 26.35 0.00
C TYR A 336 15.40 25.75 1.24
N CYS A 337 15.07 26.59 2.22
CA CYS A 337 14.33 26.20 3.43
C CYS A 337 12.84 26.10 3.12
N PHE A 338 12.30 24.90 2.93
CA PHE A 338 10.88 24.69 2.59
C PHE A 338 10.00 24.39 3.82
N HIS A 339 10.60 23.92 4.91
CA HIS A 339 9.91 23.75 6.19
C HIS A 339 10.55 24.65 7.25
N THR A 340 9.72 25.49 7.87
CA THR A 340 10.02 26.19 9.13
C THR A 340 8.88 25.86 10.09
N PRO A 341 9.17 25.34 11.29
CA PRO A 341 8.14 24.91 12.23
C PRO A 341 7.41 26.13 12.83
N ALA A 342 6.08 26.08 12.95
CA ALA A 342 5.32 27.16 13.58
C ALA A 342 5.36 27.08 15.13
N THR A 343 5.45 25.86 15.66
CA THR A 343 5.63 25.58 17.10
C THR A 343 6.81 24.62 17.30
N PRO A 344 7.37 24.50 18.52
CA PRO A 344 8.41 23.51 18.82
C PRO A 344 7.98 22.07 18.50
N ASP A 345 6.68 21.76 18.63
CA ASP A 345 6.11 20.44 18.38
C ASP A 345 6.05 20.08 16.87
N GLU A 346 6.00 21.10 16.00
CA GLU A 346 6.10 20.94 14.55
C GLU A 346 7.56 20.82 14.05
N ALA A 347 8.58 20.88 14.93
CA ALA A 347 9.99 20.79 14.54
C ALA A 347 10.29 19.49 13.76
N ALA A 348 10.93 19.62 12.59
CA ALA A 348 11.36 18.47 11.79
C ALA A 348 12.42 17.61 12.51
N VAL A 349 12.24 16.29 12.46
CA VAL A 349 13.10 15.29 13.12
C VAL A 349 13.65 14.25 12.13
N LYS A 350 12.84 13.81 11.16
CA LYS A 350 13.24 12.87 10.09
C LYS A 350 12.69 13.34 8.74
N VAL A 351 13.32 12.87 7.66
CA VAL A 351 12.88 13.19 6.30
C VAL A 351 13.04 12.01 5.33
N SER A 352 12.18 11.94 4.32
CA SER A 352 12.23 10.93 3.26
C SER A 352 11.77 11.52 1.91
N ILE A 353 12.39 11.09 0.81
CA ILE A 353 12.11 11.59 -0.55
C ILE A 353 11.38 10.51 -1.35
N ASN A 354 10.37 10.92 -2.12
CA ASN A 354 9.63 10.07 -3.06
C ASN A 354 9.77 10.64 -4.48
N ALA A 355 10.74 10.10 -5.23
CA ALA A 355 11.05 10.56 -6.57
C ALA A 355 9.95 10.36 -7.61
N ARG A 356 9.13 9.30 -7.48
CA ARG A 356 8.09 8.98 -8.46
C ARG A 356 6.94 9.99 -8.45
N PHE A 357 6.68 10.58 -7.28
CA PHE A 357 5.61 11.56 -7.08
C PHE A 357 6.14 12.99 -6.87
N SER A 358 7.47 13.20 -6.97
CA SER A 358 8.13 14.48 -6.69
C SER A 358 7.79 15.03 -5.29
N MET A 359 7.80 14.17 -4.27
CA MET A 359 7.37 14.52 -2.90
C MET A 359 8.48 14.37 -1.86
N ILE A 360 8.35 15.14 -0.78
CA ILE A 360 9.22 15.09 0.41
C ILE A 360 8.33 14.93 1.64
N ALA A 361 8.54 13.89 2.43
CA ALA A 361 7.85 13.65 3.70
C ALA A 361 8.74 14.09 4.86
N VAL A 362 8.30 15.08 5.64
CA VAL A 362 8.97 15.57 6.86
C VAL A 362 8.22 15.05 8.08
N ALA A 363 8.88 14.31 8.95
CA ALA A 363 8.31 13.91 10.24
C ALA A 363 8.65 14.94 11.31
N CYS A 364 7.63 15.34 12.07
CA CYS A 364 7.70 16.35 13.12
C CYS A 364 7.79 15.71 14.52
N ALA A 365 8.25 16.49 15.51
CA ALA A 365 8.43 16.03 16.89
C ALA A 365 7.14 15.50 17.53
N ASN A 366 5.98 16.08 17.20
CA ASN A 366 4.65 15.64 17.63
C ASN A 366 4.13 14.33 17.02
N GLY A 367 4.92 13.64 16.17
CA GLY A 367 4.50 12.39 15.53
C GLY A 367 3.62 12.55 14.28
N SER A 368 3.45 13.77 13.77
CA SER A 368 2.80 14.03 12.48
C SER A 368 3.80 14.10 11.31
N LEU A 369 3.27 13.99 10.10
CA LEU A 369 4.00 14.00 8.84
C LEU A 369 3.51 15.18 7.98
N PHE A 370 4.44 16.00 7.49
CA PHE A 370 4.18 17.12 6.60
C PHE A 370 4.67 16.75 5.21
N MET A 371 3.76 16.72 4.26
CA MET A 371 3.98 16.19 2.93
C MET A 371 4.11 17.36 1.97
N TYR A 372 5.27 17.50 1.32
CA TYR A 372 5.60 18.61 0.44
C TYR A 372 5.74 18.14 -1.02
N THR A 373 5.30 18.97 -1.98
CA THR A 373 5.47 18.68 -3.42
C THR A 373 6.61 19.53 -3.98
N ALA A 374 7.72 18.90 -4.39
CA ALA A 374 8.86 19.58 -4.97
C ALA A 374 8.64 19.86 -6.46
N ARG A 375 8.07 21.05 -6.77
CA ARG A 375 7.81 21.50 -8.14
C ARG A 375 9.07 22.07 -8.80
N ASP A 376 9.92 22.72 -8.00
CA ASP A 376 11.33 22.97 -8.27
C ASP A 376 12.14 22.89 -6.96
N TYR A 377 13.47 23.00 -7.06
CA TYR A 377 14.39 22.88 -5.91
C TYR A 377 14.94 24.24 -5.45
N SER A 378 14.32 25.33 -5.90
CA SER A 378 14.79 26.71 -5.78
C SER A 378 13.82 27.65 -5.04
N GLY A 379 12.61 27.17 -4.74
CA GLY A 379 11.64 27.89 -3.91
C GLY A 379 10.23 27.29 -3.94
N ASN A 380 9.88 26.55 -5.00
CA ASN A 380 8.52 26.05 -5.21
C ASN A 380 8.33 24.64 -4.63
N ILE A 381 8.38 24.56 -3.30
CA ILE A 381 8.16 23.34 -2.51
C ILE A 381 7.00 23.58 -1.52
N PRO A 382 5.74 23.75 -2.00
CA PRO A 382 4.59 23.94 -1.13
C PRO A 382 4.24 22.69 -0.32
N LEU A 383 3.64 22.91 0.85
CA LEU A 383 2.95 21.87 1.61
C LEU A 383 1.73 21.37 0.79
N SER A 384 1.64 20.05 0.62
CA SER A 384 0.51 19.36 -0.02
C SER A 384 -0.56 18.99 1.01
N HIS A 385 -0.17 18.28 2.08
CA HIS A 385 -1.07 17.86 3.15
C HIS A 385 -0.30 17.51 4.44
N LYS A 386 -1.02 17.34 5.55
CA LYS A 386 -0.50 16.80 6.81
C LYS A 386 -1.16 15.45 7.10
N VAL A 387 -0.44 14.54 7.74
CA VAL A 387 -0.92 13.20 8.14
C VAL A 387 -0.53 12.96 9.60
N ALA A 388 -1.42 12.35 10.39
CA ALA A 388 -1.18 11.98 11.78
C ALA A 388 -1.26 10.46 11.97
N ALA A 389 -0.66 9.95 13.04
CA ALA A 389 -0.79 8.55 13.44
C ALA A 389 -2.27 8.20 13.73
N PRO A 390 -2.77 7.01 13.39
CA PRO A 390 -4.08 6.54 13.82
C PRO A 390 -4.03 6.03 15.28
N SER A 391 -3.62 6.91 16.20
CA SER A 391 -3.50 6.67 17.64
C SER A 391 -3.33 7.99 18.39
N ASP A 392 -3.90 8.09 19.60
CA ASP A 392 -3.73 9.24 20.49
C ASP A 392 -2.36 9.29 21.18
N SER A 393 -1.63 8.17 21.21
CA SER A 393 -0.36 8.04 21.96
C SER A 393 0.74 7.23 21.23
N PRO A 394 1.05 7.57 19.95
CA PRO A 394 2.00 6.80 19.15
C PRO A 394 3.46 6.92 19.67
N GLY A 395 3.75 7.98 20.43
CA GLY A 395 5.11 8.40 20.76
C GLY A 395 5.84 9.03 19.56
N ASN A 396 7.13 9.29 19.70
CA ASN A 396 7.90 10.00 18.67
C ASN A 396 8.12 9.10 17.43
N ILE A 397 8.24 9.73 16.25
CA ILE A 397 8.64 9.03 15.02
C ILE A 397 10.12 8.63 15.12
N THR A 398 10.41 7.36 14.81
CA THR A 398 11.75 6.78 14.83
C THR A 398 12.39 6.76 13.44
N PHE A 399 11.61 6.38 12.41
CA PHE A 399 12.03 6.40 11.01
C PHE A 399 10.83 6.59 10.05
N VAL A 400 11.13 7.06 8.84
CA VAL A 400 10.18 7.27 7.73
C VAL A 400 10.79 6.68 6.45
N ASN A 401 10.09 5.79 5.75
CA ASN A 401 10.63 5.14 4.55
C ASN A 401 9.57 4.82 3.50
N TRP A 402 9.76 5.32 2.27
CA TRP A 402 8.90 5.04 1.11
C TRP A 402 9.21 3.66 0.51
N SER A 403 8.19 2.99 -0.03
CA SER A 403 8.36 1.82 -0.88
C SER A 403 9.21 2.19 -2.12
N PRO A 404 9.95 1.24 -2.74
CA PRO A 404 10.81 1.53 -3.89
C PRO A 404 10.07 2.10 -5.12
N ASP A 405 8.76 1.87 -5.20
CA ASP A 405 7.87 2.41 -6.23
C ASP A 405 7.09 3.66 -5.80
N GLY A 406 7.28 4.14 -4.56
CA GLY A 406 6.69 5.36 -4.02
C GLY A 406 5.21 5.30 -3.65
N TYR A 407 4.54 4.14 -3.70
CA TYR A 407 3.08 4.03 -3.43
C TYR A 407 2.71 3.75 -1.96
N CYS A 408 3.68 3.47 -1.09
CA CYS A 408 3.45 3.25 0.35
C CYS A 408 4.50 3.98 1.18
N LEU A 409 4.04 4.76 2.16
CA LEU A 409 4.90 5.32 3.21
C LEU A 409 4.81 4.43 4.44
N PHE A 410 5.94 3.94 4.96
CA PHE A 410 6.01 3.24 6.24
C PHE A 410 6.66 4.16 7.28
N VAL A 411 6.02 4.31 8.45
CA VAL A 411 6.57 5.10 9.56
C VAL A 411 6.62 4.27 10.84
N GLY A 412 7.81 4.22 11.41
CA GLY A 412 8.03 3.67 12.75
C GLY A 412 7.78 4.74 13.81
N TYR A 413 7.16 4.31 14.90
CA TYR A 413 6.95 5.10 16.10
C TYR A 413 7.53 4.38 17.31
N GLN A 414 7.68 5.11 18.43
CA GLN A 414 8.15 4.53 19.68
C GLN A 414 7.25 3.42 20.21
N ASN A 415 5.92 3.56 20.05
CA ASN A 415 4.90 2.65 20.58
C ASN A 415 4.17 1.81 19.51
N GLY A 416 4.58 1.89 18.23
CA GLY A 416 3.95 1.14 17.15
C GLY A 416 4.50 1.48 15.76
N TRP A 417 3.71 1.20 14.72
CA TRP A 417 3.95 1.66 13.35
C TRP A 417 2.64 1.80 12.58
N ALA A 418 2.69 2.58 11.50
CA ALA A 418 1.59 2.71 10.56
C ALA A 418 2.10 2.89 9.12
N THR A 419 1.22 2.63 8.17
CA THR A 419 1.45 2.83 6.74
C THR A 419 0.39 3.75 6.15
N TRP A 420 0.76 4.47 5.09
CA TRP A 420 -0.16 5.31 4.32
C TRP A 420 0.09 5.15 2.82
N SER A 421 -0.95 5.44 2.05
CA SER A 421 -0.83 5.75 0.63
C SER A 421 -0.12 7.10 0.42
N VAL A 422 0.08 7.50 -0.83
CA VAL A 422 0.90 8.67 -1.20
C VAL A 422 0.28 9.98 -0.74
N TYR A 423 -1.05 10.07 -0.82
CA TYR A 423 -1.83 11.26 -0.47
C TYR A 423 -2.62 11.11 0.83
N GLY A 424 -2.18 10.21 1.71
CA GLY A 424 -2.59 10.19 3.12
C GLY A 424 -3.65 9.17 3.50
N LYS A 425 -4.14 8.30 2.60
CA LYS A 425 -5.07 7.23 3.00
C LYS A 425 -4.38 6.26 3.97
N PRO A 426 -4.92 6.00 5.17
CA PRO A 426 -4.33 5.02 6.08
C PRO A 426 -4.32 3.60 5.48
N GLY A 427 -3.25 2.86 5.76
CA GLY A 427 -3.11 1.43 5.48
C GLY A 427 -3.09 0.60 6.76
N GLY A 428 -2.30 -0.48 6.77
CA GLY A 428 -2.06 -1.29 7.96
C GLY A 428 -1.28 -0.54 9.05
N ASN A 429 -1.58 -0.83 10.31
CA ASN A 429 -0.92 -0.27 11.49
C ASN A 429 -0.90 -1.28 12.66
N SER A 430 -0.09 -1.01 13.69
CA SER A 430 -0.02 -1.86 14.90
C SER A 430 -0.73 -1.28 16.13
N PHE A 431 -1.35 -0.09 16.06
CA PHE A 431 -1.87 0.61 17.24
C PHE A 431 -3.10 -0.06 17.88
N GLY A 432 -3.83 -0.90 17.13
CA GLY A 432 -4.90 -1.76 17.67
C GLY A 432 -4.41 -2.92 18.55
N THR A 433 -3.08 -3.10 18.73
CA THR A 433 -2.50 -4.23 19.46
C THR A 433 -2.71 -4.09 20.97
N ARG A 434 -3.12 -5.19 21.62
CA ARG A 434 -3.21 -5.22 23.09
C ARG A 434 -1.83 -5.47 23.70
N ALA A 435 -1.26 -4.47 24.37
CA ALA A 435 0.06 -4.56 25.02
C ALA A 435 0.25 -5.81 25.92
N ALA A 436 -0.79 -6.21 26.66
CA ALA A 436 -0.78 -7.41 27.52
C ALA A 436 -0.60 -8.74 26.75
N LEU A 437 -0.86 -8.78 25.44
CA LEU A 437 -0.59 -9.94 24.58
C LEU A 437 0.87 -9.94 24.11
N ILE A 438 1.43 -8.78 23.74
CA ILE A 438 2.83 -8.62 23.31
C ILE A 438 3.78 -9.06 24.42
N VAL A 439 3.53 -8.64 25.67
CA VAL A 439 4.37 -9.00 26.84
C VAL A 439 4.43 -10.51 27.05
N ARG A 440 3.40 -11.26 26.65
CA ARG A 440 3.36 -12.74 26.75
C ARG A 440 4.01 -13.44 25.54
N LYS A 441 4.37 -12.69 24.50
CA LYS A 441 4.81 -13.22 23.19
C LYS A 441 5.97 -12.36 22.65
N PRO A 442 7.23 -12.60 23.08
CA PRO A 442 8.37 -11.78 22.67
C PRO A 442 8.57 -11.71 21.15
N ASN A 443 8.21 -12.78 20.42
CA ASN A 443 8.25 -12.82 18.96
C ASN A 443 7.30 -11.81 18.27
N GLU A 444 6.34 -11.21 18.99
CA GLU A 444 5.42 -10.17 18.48
C GLU A 444 5.92 -8.73 18.77
N ALA A 445 7.12 -8.55 19.34
CA ALA A 445 7.59 -7.24 19.80
C ALA A 445 7.74 -6.16 18.69
N TYR A 446 7.72 -6.54 17.41
CA TYR A 446 7.61 -5.60 16.28
C TYR A 446 6.31 -4.77 16.29
N LEU A 447 5.26 -5.23 17.00
CA LEU A 447 3.99 -4.49 17.13
C LEU A 447 4.07 -3.34 18.13
N SER A 448 4.95 -3.41 19.14
CA SER A 448 5.06 -2.40 20.22
C SER A 448 5.92 -1.19 19.87
N GLY A 449 6.43 -1.10 18.64
CA GLY A 449 7.29 -0.01 18.18
C GLY A 449 8.61 -0.48 17.57
N VAL A 450 9.01 0.22 16.52
CA VAL A 450 10.13 -0.16 15.65
C VAL A 450 11.11 1.00 15.51
N LYS A 451 12.42 0.72 15.51
CA LYS A 451 13.50 1.72 15.41
C LYS A 451 13.87 2.05 13.97
N TYR A 452 13.86 1.02 13.12
CA TYR A 452 14.29 1.08 11.73
C TYR A 452 13.44 0.14 10.88
N GLY A 453 13.22 0.52 9.63
CA GLY A 453 12.59 -0.31 8.63
C GLY A 453 13.16 -0.06 7.23
N ALA A 454 13.35 -1.11 6.45
CA ALA A 454 13.86 -1.03 5.09
C ALA A 454 13.20 -2.06 4.16
N TRP A 455 12.69 -1.58 3.03
CA TRP A 455 12.04 -2.40 2.02
C TRP A 455 13.04 -3.27 1.25
N ILE A 456 12.68 -4.54 1.03
CA ILE A 456 13.33 -5.47 0.10
C ILE A 456 12.29 -5.92 -0.94
N ALA A 457 12.59 -6.96 -1.74
CA ALA A 457 11.60 -7.60 -2.62
C ALA A 457 10.83 -6.65 -3.58
N ASN A 458 11.44 -5.54 -4.02
CA ASN A 458 10.75 -4.48 -4.76
C ASN A 458 9.46 -4.00 -4.06
N GLY A 459 9.51 -3.78 -2.75
CA GLY A 459 8.38 -3.41 -1.89
C GLY A 459 7.49 -4.58 -1.43
N GLY A 460 7.77 -5.82 -1.82
CA GLY A 460 6.99 -6.98 -1.38
C GLY A 460 7.22 -7.41 0.08
N GLU A 461 8.30 -6.94 0.72
CA GLU A 461 8.68 -7.27 2.10
C GLU A 461 9.38 -6.06 2.74
N ILE A 462 9.21 -5.86 4.04
CA ILE A 462 9.96 -4.87 4.84
C ILE A 462 10.66 -5.53 6.04
N LEU A 463 11.96 -5.29 6.17
CA LEU A 463 12.76 -5.68 7.33
C LEU A 463 12.60 -4.64 8.43
N LEU A 464 12.32 -5.07 9.67
CA LEU A 464 12.05 -4.22 10.84
C LEU A 464 12.97 -4.57 12.01
N LEU A 465 13.42 -3.55 12.75
CA LEU A 465 14.07 -3.67 14.07
C LEU A 465 13.19 -3.05 15.15
N ARG A 466 13.10 -3.68 16.33
CA ARG A 466 12.34 -3.18 17.49
C ARG A 466 12.92 -1.87 18.06
N ASN A 467 12.06 -0.98 18.55
CA ASN A 467 12.48 0.29 19.17
C ASN A 467 13.32 0.10 20.45
N GLN A 468 12.90 -0.80 21.34
CA GLN A 468 13.53 -1.05 22.64
C GLN A 468 14.85 -1.85 22.59
N GLY A 469 15.35 -2.17 21.38
CA GLY A 469 16.47 -3.09 21.18
C GLY A 469 16.03 -4.56 21.19
N ASP A 470 16.65 -5.35 20.32
CA ASP A 470 16.43 -6.79 20.18
C ASP A 470 17.57 -7.38 19.32
N GLU A 471 17.73 -8.71 19.33
CA GLU A 471 18.62 -9.43 18.40
C GLU A 471 17.90 -9.82 17.10
N LEU A 472 16.57 -9.75 17.11
CA LEU A 472 15.70 -10.22 16.05
C LEU A 472 15.50 -9.19 14.92
N ILE A 473 15.37 -9.70 13.71
CA ILE A 473 14.96 -8.98 12.51
C ILE A 473 13.63 -9.59 12.04
N TRP A 474 12.58 -8.78 11.96
CA TRP A 474 11.28 -9.21 11.45
C TRP A 474 11.16 -8.83 9.97
N SER A 475 10.88 -9.77 9.07
CA SER A 475 10.44 -9.50 7.69
C SER A 475 8.92 -9.62 7.61
N LEU A 476 8.24 -8.51 7.32
CA LEU A 476 6.79 -8.46 7.13
C LEU A 476 6.47 -8.41 5.63
N GLU A 477 5.71 -9.39 5.13
CA GLU A 477 5.27 -9.47 3.74
C GLU A 477 4.15 -8.44 3.47
N PHE A 478 4.15 -7.86 2.27
CA PHE A 478 3.13 -6.95 1.77
C PHE A 478 2.52 -7.46 0.48
N VAL A 479 1.19 -7.38 0.40
CA VAL A 479 0.43 -7.56 -0.84
C VAL A 479 0.21 -6.19 -1.50
N LYS A 480 0.39 -6.14 -2.83
CA LYS A 480 0.38 -4.91 -3.63
C LYS A 480 -0.65 -4.98 -4.75
N SER A 481 -1.26 -3.85 -5.12
CA SER A 481 -2.07 -3.77 -6.35
C SER A 481 -1.21 -3.94 -7.61
N ALA A 482 -1.73 -4.65 -8.63
CA ALA A 482 -1.10 -4.77 -9.94
C ALA A 482 -0.85 -3.40 -10.62
N VAL A 483 -1.74 -2.43 -10.37
CA VAL A 483 -1.69 -1.04 -10.88
C VAL A 483 -0.34 -0.35 -10.57
N VAL A 484 0.30 -0.70 -9.46
CA VAL A 484 1.59 -0.15 -9.02
C VAL A 484 2.73 -0.46 -10.02
N GLY A 485 2.71 -1.67 -10.57
CA GLY A 485 3.72 -2.21 -11.50
C GLY A 485 3.27 -2.29 -12.96
N CYS A 486 1.97 -2.17 -13.23
CA CYS A 486 1.40 -2.03 -14.56
C CYS A 486 0.07 -1.25 -14.45
N PHE A 487 0.10 0.05 -14.71
CA PHE A 487 -1.13 0.83 -14.76
C PHE A 487 -1.85 0.55 -16.09
N SER A 488 -3.11 0.13 -16.03
CA SER A 488 -3.99 0.00 -17.20
C SER A 488 -5.45 0.09 -16.74
N SER A 489 -6.36 0.49 -17.65
CA SER A 489 -7.81 0.50 -17.40
C SER A 489 -8.32 -0.87 -16.97
N VAL A 490 -7.74 -1.94 -17.52
CA VAL A 490 -8.10 -3.33 -17.19
C VAL A 490 -7.68 -3.71 -15.76
N ASN A 491 -6.49 -3.29 -15.31
CA ASN A 491 -6.04 -3.55 -13.94
C ASN A 491 -6.80 -2.70 -12.89
N THR A 492 -7.39 -1.56 -13.26
CA THR A 492 -8.30 -0.79 -12.38
C THR A 492 -9.74 -1.31 -12.45
N ALA A 493 -10.20 -1.84 -13.60
CA ALA A 493 -11.52 -2.47 -13.73
C ALA A 493 -11.61 -3.83 -13.04
N ARG A 494 -10.57 -4.66 -13.17
CA ARG A 494 -10.48 -6.01 -12.57
C ARG A 494 -9.33 -6.07 -11.56
N PRO A 495 -9.59 -5.77 -10.26
CA PRO A 495 -8.57 -5.79 -9.22
C PRO A 495 -7.77 -7.09 -9.19
N MET A 496 -6.45 -6.95 -9.31
CA MET A 496 -5.51 -8.02 -9.07
C MET A 496 -4.48 -7.54 -8.06
N LEU A 497 -4.18 -8.42 -7.11
CA LEU A 497 -3.15 -8.23 -6.11
C LEU A 497 -1.98 -9.19 -6.38
N GLN A 498 -0.78 -8.79 -5.99
CA GLN A 498 0.46 -9.57 -6.11
C GLN A 498 1.23 -9.56 -4.78
N THR A 499 1.72 -10.72 -4.37
CA THR A 499 2.72 -10.88 -3.30
C THR A 499 4.08 -11.21 -3.92
N GLY A 500 5.07 -11.66 -3.13
CA GLY A 500 6.35 -12.13 -3.67
C GLY A 500 6.21 -13.39 -4.56
N GLU A 501 5.18 -14.20 -4.36
CA GLU A 501 5.05 -15.54 -4.96
C GLU A 501 3.68 -15.84 -5.57
N GLN A 502 2.66 -15.04 -5.20
CA GLN A 502 1.25 -15.34 -5.45
C GLN A 502 0.54 -14.16 -6.11
N LEU A 503 -0.48 -14.46 -6.91
CA LEU A 503 -1.46 -13.48 -7.40
C LEU A 503 -2.81 -13.79 -6.77
N LEU A 504 -3.57 -12.74 -6.46
CA LEU A 504 -4.96 -12.86 -6.03
C LEU A 504 -5.81 -12.06 -7.02
N ILE A 505 -6.67 -12.76 -7.75
CA ILE A 505 -7.51 -12.20 -8.81
C ILE A 505 -8.91 -12.03 -8.23
N TYR A 506 -9.41 -10.80 -8.16
CA TYR A 506 -10.79 -10.56 -7.74
C TYR A 506 -11.75 -11.21 -8.74
N ARG A 507 -12.79 -11.88 -8.22
CA ARG A 507 -13.82 -12.62 -8.96
C ARG A 507 -15.24 -12.19 -8.60
N GLY A 508 -15.41 -11.21 -7.71
CA GLY A 508 -16.74 -10.77 -7.27
C GLY A 508 -17.65 -10.34 -8.43
N TYR A 509 -17.12 -9.73 -9.49
CA TYR A 509 -17.91 -9.37 -10.68
C TYR A 509 -18.56 -10.56 -11.41
N ASP A 510 -18.10 -11.79 -11.19
CA ASP A 510 -18.70 -13.02 -11.73
C ASP A 510 -19.72 -13.67 -10.75
N GLN A 511 -19.99 -13.04 -9.59
CA GLN A 511 -20.85 -13.58 -8.52
C GLN A 511 -22.21 -12.86 -8.44
N ASP A 512 -23.17 -13.51 -7.78
CA ASP A 512 -24.47 -12.92 -7.43
C ASP A 512 -24.31 -11.75 -6.43
N ASP A 513 -25.25 -10.80 -6.48
CA ASP A 513 -25.28 -9.59 -5.63
C ASP A 513 -25.03 -9.89 -4.13
N ASN A 514 -25.72 -10.91 -3.59
CA ASN A 514 -25.61 -11.29 -2.19
C ASN A 514 -24.21 -11.83 -1.83
N THR A 515 -23.57 -12.54 -2.76
CA THR A 515 -22.22 -13.10 -2.59
C THR A 515 -21.17 -12.00 -2.71
N MET A 516 -21.36 -11.05 -3.64
CA MET A 516 -20.50 -9.86 -3.81
C MET A 516 -20.39 -8.99 -2.56
N ILE A 517 -21.50 -8.81 -1.84
CA ILE A 517 -21.58 -7.98 -0.62
C ILE A 517 -21.14 -8.77 0.63
N SER A 518 -20.96 -10.09 0.52
CA SER A 518 -20.49 -10.91 1.63
C SER A 518 -19.04 -10.56 2.04
N GLN A 519 -18.76 -10.63 3.34
CA GLN A 519 -17.40 -10.40 3.86
C GLN A 519 -16.45 -11.59 3.64
N ASP A 520 -16.94 -12.71 3.08
CA ASP A 520 -16.11 -13.90 2.85
C ASP A 520 -15.18 -13.71 1.66
N SER A 521 -13.97 -13.22 1.98
CA SER A 521 -12.93 -12.98 1.00
C SER A 521 -12.37 -14.28 0.37
N SER A 522 -12.75 -15.48 0.84
CA SER A 522 -12.33 -16.75 0.20
C SER A 522 -13.08 -17.04 -1.11
N VAL A 523 -14.33 -16.56 -1.24
CA VAL A 523 -15.14 -16.71 -2.46
C VAL A 523 -14.78 -15.64 -3.49
N LEU A 524 -14.45 -14.43 -3.02
CA LEU A 524 -14.22 -13.25 -3.86
C LEU A 524 -12.82 -13.21 -4.53
N TRP A 525 -11.85 -14.01 -4.08
CA TRP A 525 -10.45 -13.92 -4.53
C TRP A 525 -9.86 -15.27 -4.98
N HIS A 526 -9.67 -15.42 -6.30
CA HIS A 526 -8.98 -16.59 -6.87
C HIS A 526 -7.45 -16.45 -6.70
N THR A 527 -6.86 -17.29 -5.85
CA THR A 527 -5.42 -17.26 -5.55
C THR A 527 -4.64 -18.20 -6.48
N VAL A 528 -3.58 -17.69 -7.11
CA VAL A 528 -2.73 -18.40 -8.08
C VAL A 528 -1.27 -18.34 -7.64
N GLN A 529 -0.60 -19.49 -7.55
CA GLN A 529 0.86 -19.54 -7.36
C GLN A 529 1.56 -19.26 -8.69
N VAL A 530 2.57 -18.39 -8.70
CA VAL A 530 3.47 -18.24 -9.86
C VAL A 530 4.44 -19.46 -9.89
N PRO A 531 4.85 -19.98 -11.07
CA PRO A 531 5.66 -21.19 -11.12
C PRO A 531 6.99 -21.02 -10.39
N ALA A 532 7.31 -21.94 -9.49
CA ALA A 532 8.56 -21.92 -8.73
C ALA A 532 9.80 -21.89 -9.66
N SER A 533 9.76 -22.58 -10.81
CA SER A 533 10.83 -22.55 -11.81
C SER A 533 11.09 -21.15 -12.38
N TYR A 534 10.05 -20.31 -12.51
CA TYR A 534 10.18 -18.94 -12.95
C TYR A 534 10.61 -18.01 -11.80
N LEU A 535 10.00 -18.18 -10.62
CA LEU A 535 10.35 -17.39 -9.43
C LEU A 535 11.80 -17.61 -8.95
N ALA A 536 12.36 -18.81 -9.15
CA ALA A 536 13.69 -19.15 -8.66
C ALA A 536 14.78 -18.20 -9.21
N GLU A 537 14.68 -17.80 -10.48
CA GLU A 537 15.60 -16.86 -11.13
C GLU A 537 15.02 -15.43 -11.26
N ASN A 538 13.71 -15.30 -11.51
CA ASN A 538 13.12 -14.01 -11.93
C ASN A 538 12.42 -13.23 -10.80
N TRP A 539 12.54 -13.66 -9.54
CA TRP A 539 11.98 -12.92 -8.40
C TRP A 539 12.74 -11.60 -8.12
N PRO A 540 12.07 -10.52 -7.63
CA PRO A 540 10.64 -10.41 -7.36
C PRO A 540 9.81 -10.07 -8.60
N ILE A 541 8.51 -10.41 -8.56
CA ILE A 541 7.54 -9.92 -9.55
C ILE A 541 7.48 -8.38 -9.50
N ARG A 542 7.65 -7.76 -10.66
CA ARG A 542 7.69 -6.30 -10.83
C ARG A 542 6.42 -5.76 -11.48
N SER A 543 5.84 -6.53 -12.40
CA SER A 543 4.71 -6.12 -13.21
C SER A 543 3.77 -7.29 -13.45
N SER A 544 2.46 -7.04 -13.45
CA SER A 544 1.44 -8.04 -13.72
C SER A 544 0.22 -7.39 -14.38
N VAL A 545 -0.41 -8.09 -15.32
CA VAL A 545 -1.59 -7.60 -16.05
C VAL A 545 -2.60 -8.70 -16.34
N ILE A 546 -3.87 -8.40 -16.12
CA ILE A 546 -5.01 -9.26 -16.47
C ILE A 546 -5.62 -8.86 -17.81
N SER A 547 -6.17 -9.82 -18.55
CA SER A 547 -6.87 -9.57 -19.83
C SER A 547 -8.23 -8.89 -19.61
N PRO A 548 -8.77 -8.14 -20.60
CA PRO A 548 -10.12 -7.54 -20.55
C PRO A 548 -11.22 -8.52 -20.10
N GLU A 549 -11.14 -9.79 -20.49
CA GLU A 549 -12.10 -10.85 -20.15
C GLU A 549 -11.82 -11.59 -18.84
N GLY A 550 -10.78 -11.22 -18.08
CA GLY A 550 -10.35 -11.99 -16.90
C GLY A 550 -9.87 -13.42 -17.19
N ARG A 551 -9.66 -13.80 -18.46
CA ARG A 551 -9.28 -15.16 -18.89
C ARG A 551 -7.78 -15.44 -18.82
N TYR A 552 -6.95 -14.42 -19.04
CA TYR A 552 -5.49 -14.53 -19.08
C TYR A 552 -4.83 -13.54 -18.12
N VAL A 553 -3.68 -13.92 -17.57
CA VAL A 553 -2.84 -13.07 -16.72
C VAL A 553 -1.39 -13.23 -17.15
N ALA A 554 -0.63 -12.13 -17.18
CA ALA A 554 0.82 -12.15 -17.39
C ALA A 554 1.54 -11.60 -16.15
N VAL A 555 2.73 -12.11 -15.88
CA VAL A 555 3.67 -11.60 -14.88
C VAL A 555 5.05 -11.41 -15.48
N ALA A 556 5.75 -10.38 -15.00
CA ALA A 556 7.14 -10.13 -15.33
C ALA A 556 7.95 -9.83 -14.07
N GLY A 557 9.11 -10.46 -13.99
CA GLY A 557 10.02 -10.44 -12.85
C GLY A 557 11.17 -9.45 -13.02
N THR A 558 12.35 -9.83 -12.53
CA THR A 558 13.62 -9.16 -12.82
C THR A 558 14.03 -9.33 -14.29
N ARG A 559 13.71 -10.49 -14.88
CA ARG A 559 13.91 -10.87 -16.29
C ARG A 559 12.70 -11.69 -16.78
N GLY A 560 12.59 -11.83 -18.09
CA GLY A 560 11.57 -12.65 -18.75
C GLY A 560 10.13 -12.25 -18.45
N LEU A 561 9.20 -13.14 -18.82
CA LEU A 561 7.79 -13.09 -18.44
C LEU A 561 7.17 -14.50 -18.46
N ALA A 562 6.04 -14.66 -17.78
CA ALA A 562 5.22 -15.87 -17.80
C ALA A 562 3.73 -15.51 -17.88
N HIS A 563 2.89 -16.39 -18.43
CA HIS A 563 1.45 -16.14 -18.54
C HIS A 563 0.58 -17.35 -18.18
N TYR A 564 -0.52 -17.06 -17.50
CA TYR A 564 -1.50 -17.98 -16.95
C TYR A 564 -2.81 -17.89 -17.73
N SER A 565 -3.49 -19.03 -17.91
CA SER A 565 -4.90 -19.08 -18.30
C SER A 565 -5.70 -19.50 -17.08
N VAL A 566 -6.67 -18.66 -16.69
CA VAL A 566 -7.51 -18.91 -15.52
C VAL A 566 -8.43 -20.09 -15.80
N ASN A 567 -9.07 -20.14 -16.98
CA ASN A 567 -9.99 -21.20 -17.36
C ASN A 567 -9.35 -22.60 -17.34
N SER A 568 -8.06 -22.70 -17.72
CA SER A 568 -7.37 -24.00 -17.76
C SER A 568 -6.49 -24.27 -16.53
N GLY A 569 -6.31 -23.29 -15.64
CA GLY A 569 -5.38 -23.36 -14.50
C GLY A 569 -3.90 -23.53 -14.88
N ARG A 570 -3.48 -23.17 -16.12
CA ARG A 570 -2.14 -23.51 -16.65
C ARG A 570 -1.28 -22.31 -16.96
N TRP A 571 -0.07 -22.31 -16.40
CA TRP A 571 1.02 -21.42 -16.77
C TRP A 571 1.70 -21.85 -18.08
N LYS A 572 2.27 -20.88 -18.78
CA LYS A 572 3.30 -21.02 -19.82
C LYS A 572 4.48 -20.13 -19.41
N THR A 573 5.68 -20.68 -19.52
CA THR A 573 7.00 -20.05 -19.31
C THR A 573 7.85 -20.32 -20.55
N PHE A 574 9.03 -19.69 -20.64
CA PHE A 574 9.95 -20.02 -21.73
C PHE A 574 10.45 -21.47 -21.63
N THR A 575 10.77 -22.07 -22.77
CA THR A 575 11.43 -23.39 -22.86
C THR A 575 12.95 -23.27 -22.80
N ASP A 576 13.51 -22.22 -23.40
CA ASP A 576 14.93 -21.84 -23.28
C ASP A 576 15.11 -20.73 -22.24
N ALA A 577 15.75 -21.08 -21.13
CA ALA A 577 16.09 -20.15 -20.05
C ALA A 577 16.98 -18.99 -20.54
N ARG A 578 17.79 -19.17 -21.59
CA ARG A 578 18.59 -18.07 -22.16
C ARG A 578 17.72 -16.98 -22.76
N MET A 579 16.63 -17.36 -23.44
CA MET A 579 15.67 -16.40 -23.99
C MET A 579 14.89 -15.68 -22.89
N GLU A 580 14.53 -16.40 -21.82
CA GLU A 580 13.88 -15.81 -20.64
C GLU A 580 14.78 -14.76 -19.97
N GLN A 581 16.06 -15.10 -19.80
CA GLN A 581 17.07 -14.21 -19.23
C GLN A 581 17.53 -13.11 -20.19
N ASP A 582 17.12 -13.08 -21.46
CA ASP A 582 17.66 -12.15 -22.48
C ASP A 582 17.14 -10.70 -22.35
N PHE A 583 15.99 -10.52 -21.70
CA PHE A 583 15.29 -9.22 -21.66
C PHE A 583 14.64 -8.94 -20.30
N THR A 584 14.24 -7.69 -20.10
CA THR A 584 13.41 -7.24 -18.97
C THR A 584 12.20 -6.49 -19.51
N VAL A 585 11.02 -6.75 -18.93
CA VAL A 585 9.82 -5.96 -19.24
C VAL A 585 9.99 -4.55 -18.65
N ARG A 586 9.74 -3.53 -19.47
CA ARG A 586 9.86 -2.10 -19.17
C ARG A 586 8.80 -1.35 -19.97
N GLY A 587 8.05 -0.45 -19.33
CA GLY A 587 6.85 0.14 -19.94
C GLY A 587 5.57 -0.68 -19.76
N GLY A 588 5.65 -1.87 -19.16
CA GLY A 588 4.48 -2.67 -18.83
C GLY A 588 4.02 -3.61 -19.94
N MET A 589 2.79 -4.10 -19.81
CA MET A 589 2.20 -5.14 -20.64
C MET A 589 0.70 -4.89 -20.79
N CYS A 590 0.11 -5.34 -21.90
CA CYS A 590 -1.34 -5.33 -22.11
C CYS A 590 -1.79 -6.53 -22.95
N TRP A 591 -3.07 -6.89 -22.88
CA TRP A 591 -3.64 -8.02 -23.61
C TRP A 591 -4.62 -7.52 -24.67
N PHE A 592 -4.32 -7.81 -25.94
CA PHE A 592 -5.29 -7.71 -27.02
C PHE A 592 -5.84 -9.10 -27.30
N GLN A 593 -7.11 -9.35 -26.93
CA GLN A 593 -7.75 -10.67 -26.99
C GLN A 593 -6.94 -11.77 -26.28
N HIS A 594 -6.18 -12.57 -27.04
CA HIS A 594 -5.33 -13.67 -26.58
C HIS A 594 -3.83 -13.41 -26.87
N ILE A 595 -3.49 -12.22 -27.38
CA ILE A 595 -2.11 -11.78 -27.63
C ILE A 595 -1.65 -10.89 -26.46
N LEU A 596 -0.54 -11.26 -25.84
CA LEU A 596 0.17 -10.44 -24.88
C LEU A 596 1.13 -9.50 -25.63
N ILE A 597 0.91 -8.20 -25.49
CA ILE A 597 1.82 -7.15 -25.94
C ILE A 597 2.69 -6.79 -24.74
N ALA A 598 4.00 -6.98 -24.84
CA ALA A 598 4.96 -6.62 -23.80
C ALA A 598 5.97 -5.61 -24.32
N ALA A 599 6.12 -4.49 -23.60
CA ALA A 599 7.22 -3.57 -23.81
C ALA A 599 8.46 -4.10 -23.07
N VAL A 600 9.59 -4.21 -23.78
CA VAL A 600 10.80 -4.87 -23.29
C VAL A 600 12.07 -4.07 -23.63
N GLU A 601 13.04 -4.22 -22.74
CA GLU A 601 14.41 -3.73 -22.89
C GLU A 601 15.34 -4.96 -23.00
N CYS A 602 16.13 -5.01 -24.08
CA CYS A 602 17.04 -6.11 -24.39
C CYS A 602 18.33 -5.56 -25.01
N HIS A 603 19.46 -5.66 -24.30
CA HIS A 603 20.75 -5.16 -24.77
C HIS A 603 20.71 -3.70 -25.28
N ASP A 604 20.11 -2.79 -24.49
CA ASP A 604 19.88 -1.38 -24.84
C ASP A 604 19.07 -1.15 -26.13
N ARG A 605 18.25 -2.13 -26.52
CA ARG A 605 17.21 -2.01 -27.55
C ARG A 605 15.84 -2.07 -26.91
N TYR A 606 14.97 -1.15 -27.32
CA TYR A 606 13.62 -0.99 -26.80
C TYR A 606 12.63 -1.57 -27.82
N GLN A 607 11.81 -2.52 -27.39
CA GLN A 607 10.99 -3.32 -28.32
C GLN A 607 9.58 -3.53 -27.78
N LEU A 608 8.61 -3.64 -28.67
CA LEU A 608 7.31 -4.25 -28.40
C LEU A 608 7.35 -5.68 -28.94
N ARG A 609 7.06 -6.67 -28.09
CA ARG A 609 7.01 -8.08 -28.46
C ARG A 609 5.58 -8.62 -28.26
N LEU A 610 5.04 -9.25 -29.30
CA LEU A 610 3.70 -9.86 -29.27
C LEU A 610 3.83 -11.38 -29.13
N TYR A 611 3.25 -11.92 -28.06
CA TYR A 611 3.21 -13.36 -27.76
C TYR A 611 1.76 -13.86 -27.80
N SER A 612 1.45 -14.85 -28.65
CA SER A 612 0.13 -15.49 -28.62
C SER A 612 0.01 -16.44 -27.43
N ARG A 613 -1.14 -16.41 -26.73
CA ARG A 613 -1.45 -17.38 -25.67
C ARG A 613 -1.43 -18.82 -26.17
N GLU A 614 -1.73 -19.07 -27.44
CA GLU A 614 -1.86 -20.42 -27.99
C GLU A 614 -0.50 -21.03 -28.37
N LEU A 615 0.47 -20.21 -28.80
CA LEU A 615 1.80 -20.65 -29.17
C LEU A 615 2.70 -20.98 -27.97
N ALA A 616 3.87 -21.57 -28.23
CA ALA A 616 4.90 -21.75 -27.22
C ALA A 616 5.55 -20.38 -26.90
N LEU A 617 5.95 -20.19 -25.64
CA LEU A 617 6.58 -18.96 -25.20
C LEU A 617 8.07 -19.00 -25.57
N ASP A 618 8.41 -18.42 -26.72
CA ASP A 618 9.72 -18.55 -27.37
C ASP A 618 9.91 -17.37 -28.33
N ASN A 619 11.14 -16.85 -28.46
CA ASN A 619 11.43 -15.73 -29.37
C ASN A 619 11.22 -16.10 -30.85
N THR A 620 11.27 -17.39 -31.22
CA THR A 620 10.95 -17.88 -32.57
C THR A 620 9.45 -17.89 -32.88
N ASN A 621 8.60 -17.86 -31.86
CA ASN A 621 7.13 -17.85 -31.97
C ASN A 621 6.54 -16.45 -31.69
N LEU A 622 7.37 -15.40 -31.76
CA LEU A 622 6.89 -14.02 -31.72
C LEU A 622 5.95 -13.76 -32.89
N VAL A 623 4.74 -13.31 -32.57
CA VAL A 623 3.72 -12.98 -33.58
C VAL A 623 4.11 -11.70 -34.32
N HIS A 624 4.74 -10.76 -33.59
CA HIS A 624 5.27 -9.51 -34.12
C HIS A 624 6.35 -8.95 -33.17
N LEU A 625 7.30 -8.21 -33.74
CA LEU A 625 8.31 -7.45 -33.01
C LEU A 625 8.46 -6.07 -33.67
N GLU A 626 8.27 -5.02 -32.87
CA GLU A 626 8.52 -3.63 -33.27
C GLU A 626 9.68 -3.07 -32.45
N THR A 627 10.51 -2.18 -33.02
CA THR A 627 11.69 -1.61 -32.34
C THR A 627 11.61 -0.09 -32.31
N LEU A 628 11.68 0.49 -31.10
CA LEU A 628 11.55 1.92 -30.88
C LEU A 628 12.92 2.57 -30.60
N PRO A 629 13.11 3.85 -30.97
CA PRO A 629 14.38 4.57 -30.81
C PRO A 629 14.70 4.97 -29.36
N SER A 630 13.70 4.91 -28.47
CA SER A 630 13.79 5.39 -27.09
C SER A 630 13.08 4.46 -26.11
N ALA A 631 13.52 4.48 -24.85
CA ALA A 631 13.00 3.60 -23.81
C ALA A 631 11.51 3.81 -23.57
N ILE A 632 10.74 2.71 -23.58
CA ILE A 632 9.28 2.73 -23.39
C ILE A 632 8.97 2.98 -21.91
N VAL A 633 8.22 4.04 -21.64
CA VAL A 633 7.80 4.48 -20.30
C VAL A 633 6.50 3.80 -19.89
N LEU A 634 5.53 3.72 -20.81
CA LEU A 634 4.28 2.96 -20.62
C LEU A 634 3.69 2.51 -21.97
N VAL A 635 2.94 1.40 -21.93
CA VAL A 635 2.02 0.95 -22.97
C VAL A 635 0.62 0.82 -22.42
N THR A 636 -0.39 1.16 -23.23
CA THR A 636 -1.79 1.02 -22.86
C THR A 636 -2.64 0.76 -24.10
N LEU A 637 -3.70 -0.05 -23.95
CA LEU A 637 -4.73 -0.25 -24.96
C LEU A 637 -5.93 0.64 -24.62
N THR A 638 -6.55 1.22 -25.64
CA THR A 638 -7.69 2.13 -25.52
C THR A 638 -8.61 1.91 -26.73
N GLY A 639 -9.92 2.02 -26.50
CA GLY A 639 -10.91 1.51 -27.46
C GLY A 639 -10.71 0.01 -27.75
N ASN A 640 -10.99 -0.41 -28.99
CA ASN A 640 -10.98 -1.82 -29.36
C ASN A 640 -9.58 -2.36 -29.75
N ASP A 641 -8.80 -1.58 -30.50
CA ASP A 641 -7.58 -2.02 -31.18
C ASP A 641 -6.44 -1.00 -31.18
N SER A 642 -6.62 0.18 -30.56
CA SER A 642 -5.61 1.22 -30.50
C SER A 642 -4.64 1.01 -29.33
N LEU A 643 -3.36 0.86 -29.66
CA LEU A 643 -2.24 0.75 -28.75
C LEU A 643 -1.48 2.08 -28.70
N LEU A 644 -1.41 2.66 -27.51
CA LEU A 644 -0.61 3.84 -27.21
C LEU A 644 0.71 3.44 -26.54
N VAL A 645 1.81 4.00 -27.04
CA VAL A 645 3.18 3.70 -26.58
C VAL A 645 3.90 5.02 -26.33
N TYR A 646 4.23 5.31 -25.08
CA TYR A 646 4.90 6.56 -24.70
C TYR A 646 6.35 6.30 -24.27
N THR A 647 7.27 7.11 -24.77
CA THR A 647 8.72 6.89 -24.65
C THR A 647 9.45 8.03 -23.93
N ASN A 648 10.67 7.74 -23.48
CA ASN A 648 11.46 8.63 -22.61
C ASN A 648 12.04 9.88 -23.33
N ASP A 649 11.82 9.99 -24.64
CA ASP A 649 12.07 11.18 -25.48
C ASP A 649 10.82 12.06 -25.63
N ASN A 650 9.77 11.87 -24.81
CA ASN A 650 8.49 12.58 -24.84
C ASN A 650 7.61 12.32 -26.08
N VAL A 651 7.86 11.24 -26.84
CA VAL A 651 7.02 10.85 -27.98
C VAL A 651 5.92 9.88 -27.54
N LEU A 652 4.71 10.07 -28.04
CA LEU A 652 3.59 9.13 -27.99
C LEU A 652 3.35 8.60 -29.40
N TYR A 653 3.48 7.29 -29.56
CA TYR A 653 3.20 6.57 -30.80
C TYR A 653 1.80 5.94 -30.70
N HIS A 654 1.03 6.03 -31.78
CA HIS A 654 -0.26 5.36 -31.94
C HIS A 654 -0.12 4.24 -32.97
N TYR A 655 -0.36 3.02 -32.50
CA TYR A 655 -0.40 1.81 -33.32
C TYR A 655 -1.82 1.25 -33.33
N ILE A 656 -2.23 0.67 -34.46
CA ILE A 656 -3.40 -0.20 -34.54
C ILE A 656 -2.95 -1.65 -34.49
N VAL A 657 -3.62 -2.46 -33.66
CA VAL A 657 -3.42 -3.91 -33.56
C VAL A 657 -4.23 -4.61 -34.65
N GLN A 658 -3.66 -4.72 -35.85
CA GLN A 658 -4.33 -5.34 -36.98
C GLN A 658 -4.29 -6.86 -36.88
N SER A 659 -5.47 -7.48 -36.72
CA SER A 659 -5.65 -8.93 -36.80
C SER A 659 -5.91 -9.37 -38.25
N LEU A 660 -5.03 -10.19 -38.80
CA LEU A 660 -5.17 -10.89 -40.08
C LEU A 660 -5.52 -12.36 -39.82
N GLU A 661 -6.03 -13.08 -40.83
CA GLU A 661 -6.48 -14.49 -40.68
C GLU A 661 -5.45 -15.43 -40.03
N THR A 662 -4.15 -15.14 -40.16
CA THR A 662 -3.05 -15.99 -39.68
C THR A 662 -2.03 -15.27 -38.80
N SER A 663 -2.15 -13.95 -38.57
CA SER A 663 -1.17 -13.18 -37.79
C SER A 663 -1.73 -11.87 -37.25
N VAL A 664 -1.16 -11.38 -36.14
CA VAL A 664 -1.47 -10.05 -35.60
C VAL A 664 -0.24 -9.17 -35.73
N ARG A 665 -0.39 -7.94 -36.25
CA ARG A 665 0.73 -6.99 -36.40
C ARG A 665 0.36 -5.64 -35.82
N LEU A 666 1.38 -4.88 -35.40
CA LEU A 666 1.21 -3.46 -35.12
C LEU A 666 1.40 -2.68 -36.42
N VAL A 667 0.59 -1.64 -36.62
CA VAL A 667 0.74 -0.67 -37.71
C VAL A 667 0.78 0.71 -37.07
N GLN A 668 1.92 1.41 -37.13
CA GLN A 668 1.99 2.80 -36.67
C GLN A 668 1.17 3.66 -37.62
N VAL A 669 0.15 4.36 -37.11
CA VAL A 669 -0.70 5.26 -37.89
C VAL A 669 -0.47 6.73 -37.53
N GLY A 670 0.01 7.02 -36.32
CA GLY A 670 0.31 8.39 -35.89
C GLY A 670 1.41 8.46 -34.82
N GLN A 671 1.92 9.67 -34.59
CA GLN A 671 2.83 9.98 -33.50
C GLN A 671 2.76 11.47 -33.13
N ILE A 672 3.07 11.81 -31.87
CA ILE A 672 3.13 13.19 -31.39
C ILE A 672 4.16 13.37 -30.28
N THR A 673 4.71 14.58 -30.14
CA THR A 673 5.72 14.91 -29.12
C THR A 673 5.17 15.89 -28.07
N PHE A 674 5.49 15.67 -26.80
CA PHE A 674 5.06 16.52 -25.67
C PHE A 674 6.20 17.38 -25.10
N HIS A 675 7.18 17.74 -25.91
CA HIS A 675 8.24 18.66 -25.51
C HIS A 675 7.65 20.01 -25.05
N GLY A 676 8.21 20.58 -23.99
CA GLY A 676 7.69 21.80 -23.36
C GLY A 676 6.50 21.59 -22.41
N ILE A 677 5.65 20.59 -22.66
CA ILE A 677 4.50 20.24 -21.81
C ILE A 677 4.94 19.28 -20.69
N ILE A 678 5.49 18.11 -21.05
CA ILE A 678 5.96 17.12 -20.08
C ILE A 678 7.47 17.30 -19.84
N ARG A 679 7.84 17.68 -18.61
CA ARG A 679 9.24 17.93 -18.23
C ARG A 679 10.05 16.67 -17.94
N ALA A 680 9.38 15.59 -17.54
CA ALA A 680 10.03 14.35 -17.08
C ALA A 680 9.17 13.14 -17.48
N PRO A 681 9.37 12.57 -18.69
CA PRO A 681 8.54 11.48 -19.22
C PRO A 681 8.43 10.30 -18.25
N ALA A 682 9.53 9.90 -17.60
CA ALA A 682 9.58 8.81 -16.61
C ALA A 682 8.68 8.99 -15.36
N ARG A 683 8.03 10.15 -15.17
CA ARG A 683 7.03 10.39 -14.09
C ARG A 683 5.57 10.35 -14.58
N VAL A 684 5.34 10.16 -15.87
CA VAL A 684 3.99 9.84 -16.38
C VAL A 684 3.66 8.41 -15.96
N ARG A 685 2.53 8.25 -15.24
CA ARG A 685 2.11 6.95 -14.66
C ARG A 685 0.98 6.29 -15.44
N ALA A 686 0.18 7.07 -16.17
CA ALA A 686 -0.91 6.60 -17.00
C ALA A 686 -1.23 7.62 -18.11
N ILE A 687 -1.69 7.12 -19.25
CA ILE A 687 -2.26 7.89 -20.36
C ILE A 687 -3.55 7.17 -20.76
N SER A 688 -4.60 7.95 -21.05
CA SER A 688 -5.79 7.55 -21.80
C SER A 688 -6.07 8.66 -22.81
N TRP A 689 -6.88 8.38 -23.82
CA TRP A 689 -7.31 9.42 -24.74
C TRP A 689 -8.78 9.27 -25.13
N ILE A 690 -9.29 10.34 -25.71
CA ILE A 690 -10.69 10.55 -26.04
C ILE A 690 -10.69 11.06 -27.49
N VAL A 691 -10.88 10.13 -28.42
CA VAL A 691 -11.12 10.42 -29.84
C VAL A 691 -12.61 10.79 -29.99
N PRO A 692 -12.97 11.83 -30.77
CA PRO A 692 -14.37 12.17 -31.04
C PRO A 692 -15.13 11.04 -31.75
N ASP A 693 -16.42 10.87 -31.43
CA ASP A 693 -17.26 9.79 -31.99
C ASP A 693 -17.36 9.82 -33.53
N GLU A 694 -17.37 11.01 -34.13
CA GLU A 694 -17.37 11.18 -35.59
C GLU A 694 -16.09 10.63 -36.24
N GLN A 695 -14.94 10.90 -35.62
CA GLN A 695 -13.64 10.39 -36.06
C GLN A 695 -13.53 8.86 -35.84
N LEU A 696 -14.11 8.32 -34.76
CA LEU A 696 -14.14 6.88 -34.52
C LEU A 696 -15.02 6.09 -35.50
N ARG A 697 -16.05 6.73 -36.08
CA ARG A 697 -16.99 6.10 -37.02
C ARG A 697 -16.51 6.18 -38.47
N ASP A 698 -16.16 7.39 -38.92
CA ASP A 698 -15.94 7.71 -40.33
C ASP A 698 -14.54 8.32 -40.62
N GLY A 699 -13.70 8.44 -39.59
CA GLY A 699 -12.38 9.08 -39.66
C GLY A 699 -11.25 8.16 -40.16
N ASP A 700 -10.16 8.80 -40.60
CA ASP A 700 -8.89 8.13 -40.89
C ASP A 700 -8.05 8.07 -39.61
N PRO A 701 -7.72 6.89 -39.05
CA PRO A 701 -7.01 6.77 -37.79
C PRO A 701 -5.63 7.44 -37.74
N SER A 702 -5.00 7.70 -38.89
CA SER A 702 -3.76 8.50 -38.93
C SER A 702 -3.94 9.94 -38.44
N ARG A 703 -5.19 10.41 -38.34
CA ARG A 703 -5.59 11.72 -37.82
C ARG A 703 -6.03 11.70 -36.36
N ASP A 704 -6.25 10.53 -35.76
CA ASP A 704 -6.73 10.41 -34.37
C ASP A 704 -5.87 11.23 -33.42
N VAL A 705 -4.56 11.11 -33.56
CA VAL A 705 -3.57 11.86 -32.77
C VAL A 705 -3.82 13.37 -32.78
N ALA A 706 -4.26 13.95 -33.90
CA ALA A 706 -4.47 15.39 -34.06
C ALA A 706 -5.81 15.89 -33.47
N VAL A 707 -6.79 15.00 -33.25
CA VAL A 707 -8.13 15.34 -32.71
C VAL A 707 -8.40 14.73 -31.33
N ALA A 708 -7.58 13.78 -30.88
CA ALA A 708 -7.72 13.14 -29.58
C ALA A 708 -7.40 14.11 -28.44
N THR A 709 -8.35 14.23 -27.51
CA THR A 709 -8.10 14.83 -26.20
C THR A 709 -7.41 13.79 -25.31
N MET A 710 -6.35 14.17 -24.60
CA MET A 710 -5.54 13.21 -23.82
C MET A 710 -5.61 13.46 -22.31
N LEU A 711 -5.66 12.37 -21.55
CA LEU A 711 -5.63 12.36 -20.09
C LEU A 711 -4.30 11.81 -19.58
N PHE A 712 -3.49 12.68 -18.97
CA PHE A 712 -2.19 12.33 -18.37
C PHE A 712 -2.28 12.29 -16.85
N LEU A 713 -1.74 11.22 -16.24
CA LEU A 713 -1.47 11.17 -14.80
C LEU A 713 0.03 11.36 -14.54
N VAL A 714 0.42 12.57 -14.13
CA VAL A 714 1.84 12.96 -13.96
C VAL A 714 2.01 13.84 -12.72
N ASP A 715 3.05 13.59 -11.92
CA ASP A 715 3.34 14.35 -10.68
C ASP A 715 2.13 14.54 -9.74
N GLY A 716 1.26 13.51 -9.64
CA GLY A 716 0.05 13.53 -8.82
C GLY A 716 -1.12 14.32 -9.41
N LYS A 717 -1.01 14.82 -10.64
CA LYS A 717 -2.05 15.60 -11.31
C LYS A 717 -2.71 14.79 -12.40
N LEU A 718 -4.03 14.84 -12.46
CA LEU A 718 -4.80 14.44 -13.62
C LEU A 718 -4.92 15.66 -14.53
N VAL A 719 -4.38 15.55 -15.74
CA VAL A 719 -4.23 16.65 -16.70
C VAL A 719 -4.95 16.27 -17.99
N LEU A 720 -5.84 17.15 -18.44
CA LEU A 720 -6.44 17.14 -19.76
C LEU A 720 -5.55 17.95 -20.72
N LEU A 721 -5.24 17.38 -21.89
CA LEU A 721 -4.62 18.06 -23.02
C LEU A 721 -5.62 18.04 -24.18
N GLN A 722 -6.21 19.18 -24.52
CA GLN A 722 -7.12 19.31 -25.65
C GLN A 722 -6.38 19.86 -26.88
N PRO A 723 -6.59 19.30 -28.08
CA PRO A 723 -5.97 19.81 -29.30
C PRO A 723 -6.55 21.19 -29.64
N SER A 724 -5.68 22.13 -30.00
CA SER A 724 -6.02 23.44 -30.50
C SER A 724 -5.10 23.83 -31.64
N THR A 725 -5.50 24.81 -32.45
CA THR A 725 -4.70 25.27 -33.59
C THR A 725 -4.22 26.69 -33.34
N THR A 726 -2.92 26.95 -33.57
CA THR A 726 -2.35 28.29 -33.50
C THR A 726 -2.80 29.16 -34.69
N GLU A 727 -2.64 30.48 -34.61
CA GLU A 727 -2.92 31.40 -35.74
C GLU A 727 -2.14 31.04 -37.02
N GLY A 728 -1.01 30.33 -36.90
CA GLY A 728 -0.21 29.83 -38.02
C GLY A 728 -0.60 28.46 -38.56
N GLY A 729 -1.62 27.80 -38.01
CA GLY A 729 -2.06 26.46 -38.43
C GLY A 729 -1.31 25.29 -37.79
N GLU A 730 -0.34 25.54 -36.90
CA GLU A 730 0.35 24.47 -36.16
C GLU A 730 -0.52 23.92 -35.02
N LEU A 731 -0.53 22.60 -34.86
CA LEU A 731 -1.21 21.89 -33.78
C LEU A 731 -0.52 22.18 -32.44
N LYS A 732 -1.33 22.62 -31.48
CA LYS A 732 -0.97 22.90 -30.09
C LYS A 732 -1.89 22.08 -29.16
N TYR A 733 -1.50 21.92 -27.90
CA TYR A 733 -2.40 21.40 -26.87
C TYR A 733 -2.58 22.45 -25.78
N ASP A 734 -3.81 22.67 -25.38
CA ASP A 734 -4.16 23.45 -24.20
C ASP A 734 -4.27 22.53 -22.99
N MET A 735 -3.55 22.90 -21.93
CA MET A 735 -3.31 22.08 -20.75
C MET A 735 -4.20 22.53 -19.58
N LYS A 736 -5.11 21.65 -19.14
CA LYS A 736 -6.04 21.91 -18.03
C LYS A 736 -5.81 20.87 -16.93
N VAL A 737 -5.54 21.31 -15.70
CA VAL A 737 -5.42 20.40 -14.55
C VAL A 737 -6.83 20.14 -14.02
N LEU A 738 -7.31 18.89 -14.13
CA LEU A 738 -8.64 18.49 -13.64
C LEU A 738 -8.63 18.28 -12.13
N LEU A 739 -7.59 17.61 -11.61
CA LEU A 739 -7.50 17.22 -10.20
C LEU A 739 -6.04 17.09 -9.76
N GLN A 740 -5.77 17.32 -8.48
CA GLN A 740 -4.47 17.15 -7.84
C GLN A 740 -4.55 16.02 -6.79
N ASN A 741 -3.40 15.52 -6.33
CA ASN A 741 -3.29 14.39 -5.40
C ASN A 741 -3.92 13.08 -5.92
N VAL A 742 -3.95 12.87 -7.23
CA VAL A 742 -4.57 11.69 -7.83
C VAL A 742 -3.63 10.48 -7.75
N GLU A 743 -4.06 9.41 -7.05
CA GLU A 743 -3.30 8.15 -7.03
C GLU A 743 -3.55 7.30 -8.27
N TYR A 744 -4.81 7.19 -8.69
CA TYR A 744 -5.21 6.54 -9.92
C TYR A 744 -6.52 7.15 -10.46
N TYR A 745 -6.79 6.92 -11.73
CA TYR A 745 -8.08 7.21 -12.35
C TYR A 745 -8.55 6.01 -13.17
N THR A 746 -9.84 6.02 -13.50
CA THR A 746 -10.51 5.04 -14.34
C THR A 746 -11.45 5.80 -15.28
N LEU A 747 -11.26 5.62 -16.58
CA LEU A 747 -12.13 6.14 -17.62
C LEU A 747 -13.04 5.00 -18.09
N THR A 748 -14.36 5.13 -17.96
CA THR A 748 -15.26 3.97 -18.10
C THR A 748 -15.32 3.44 -19.53
N ARG A 749 -15.17 4.30 -20.55
CA ARG A 749 -15.06 3.88 -21.96
C ARG A 749 -13.84 3.00 -22.29
N ASP A 750 -12.78 3.05 -21.47
CA ASP A 750 -11.59 2.19 -21.62
C ASP A 750 -11.71 0.87 -20.83
N GLN A 751 -12.82 0.64 -20.12
CA GLN A 751 -13.06 -0.63 -19.42
C GLN A 751 -13.57 -1.71 -20.39
N PRO A 752 -13.31 -3.01 -20.11
CA PRO A 752 -14.05 -4.08 -20.78
C PRO A 752 -15.56 -3.88 -20.55
N PRO A 753 -16.41 -4.17 -21.55
CA PRO A 753 -17.86 -4.10 -21.37
C PRO A 753 -18.27 -4.99 -20.19
N GLN A 754 -18.73 -4.36 -19.10
CA GLN A 754 -19.27 -5.07 -17.97
C GLN A 754 -20.54 -5.77 -18.46
N GLN A 755 -20.63 -7.09 -18.30
CA GLN A 755 -21.81 -7.84 -18.71
C GLN A 755 -23.01 -7.36 -17.90
N LEU A 756 -23.78 -6.44 -18.48
CA LEU A 756 -25.16 -6.23 -18.10
C LEU A 756 -25.84 -7.58 -18.28
N THR A 757 -26.41 -8.12 -17.21
CA THR A 757 -27.38 -9.21 -17.30
C THR A 757 -28.69 -8.63 -17.84
N SER A 758 -28.66 -8.16 -19.09
CA SER A 758 -29.85 -7.82 -19.83
C SER A 758 -30.66 -9.10 -20.01
N SER A 759 -31.91 -9.05 -19.57
CA SER A 759 -32.93 -9.99 -20.03
C SER A 759 -32.91 -10.03 -21.56
N PRO A 760 -33.10 -11.20 -22.21
CA PRO A 760 -33.05 -11.33 -23.66
C PRO A 760 -34.33 -10.75 -24.30
N MET A 761 -34.37 -9.42 -24.39
CA MET A 761 -35.31 -8.64 -25.20
C MET A 761 -34.53 -7.48 -25.83
N ASP A 762 -34.90 -7.14 -27.05
CA ASP A 762 -34.44 -5.98 -27.84
C ASP A 762 -33.00 -6.04 -28.42
N GLU A 763 -32.70 -7.09 -29.19
CA GLU A 763 -31.73 -6.97 -30.31
C GLU A 763 -32.33 -6.21 -31.53
N ASP A 764 -33.66 -6.04 -31.60
CA ASP A 764 -34.35 -5.30 -32.65
C ASP A 764 -34.60 -3.83 -32.26
N SER A 765 -33.59 -2.98 -32.46
CA SER A 765 -33.74 -1.51 -32.37
C SER A 765 -32.96 -0.76 -33.46
N HIS A 766 -33.04 -1.25 -34.68
CA HIS A 766 -32.64 -0.52 -35.90
C HIS A 766 -33.70 0.51 -36.32
N LEU A 767 -33.97 1.50 -35.45
CA LEU A 767 -34.76 2.70 -35.76
C LEU A 767 -34.03 3.96 -35.29
N GLY A 768 -33.00 4.33 -36.06
CA GLY A 768 -32.48 5.70 -36.06
C GLY A 768 -33.44 6.66 -36.76
N ASP A 769 -33.23 7.95 -36.53
CA ASP A 769 -33.96 9.11 -37.07
C ASP A 769 -35.43 9.28 -36.65
N ILE A 770 -35.66 10.24 -35.73
CA ILE A 770 -36.67 11.34 -35.82
C ILE A 770 -36.77 12.16 -34.53
N PHE A 771 -36.33 11.64 -33.37
CA PHE A 771 -36.37 12.38 -32.10
C PHE A 771 -35.02 13.02 -31.75
N PRO A 772 -35.00 14.26 -31.21
CA PRO A 772 -33.77 14.84 -30.68
C PRO A 772 -33.27 13.98 -29.51
N THR A 773 -32.02 13.57 -29.59
CA THR A 773 -31.40 12.61 -28.67
C THR A 773 -31.37 13.13 -27.24
N VAL A 774 -32.33 12.68 -26.42
CA VAL A 774 -32.14 12.62 -24.97
C VAL A 774 -31.04 11.60 -24.72
N THR A 775 -29.83 12.08 -24.41
CA THR A 775 -28.72 11.23 -24.01
C THR A 775 -29.06 10.58 -22.68
N VAL A 776 -29.45 9.29 -22.74
CA VAL A 776 -29.65 8.45 -21.55
C VAL A 776 -28.39 8.54 -20.70
N GLN A 777 -28.52 9.06 -19.46
CA GLN A 777 -27.38 9.25 -18.56
C GLN A 777 -26.87 7.93 -17.97
N ASN A 778 -26.19 7.17 -18.82
CA ASN A 778 -25.45 5.97 -18.45
C ASN A 778 -24.03 6.37 -18.05
N LEU A 779 -23.51 5.77 -16.97
CA LEU A 779 -22.12 5.98 -16.53
C LEU A 779 -21.07 5.37 -17.48
N SER A 780 -21.46 4.96 -18.69
CA SER A 780 -20.58 4.39 -19.72
C SER A 780 -19.44 5.33 -20.13
N ASP A 781 -19.66 6.65 -20.08
CA ASP A 781 -18.64 7.66 -20.38
C ASP A 781 -18.30 8.54 -19.16
N SER A 782 -18.22 7.91 -17.99
CA SER A 782 -17.82 8.58 -16.74
C SER A 782 -16.31 8.54 -16.49
N LEU A 783 -15.79 9.55 -15.79
CA LEU A 783 -14.38 9.62 -15.34
C LEU A 783 -14.32 9.59 -13.80
N TRP A 784 -13.56 8.62 -13.29
CA TRP A 784 -13.38 8.38 -11.86
C TRP A 784 -11.93 8.61 -11.46
N ALA A 785 -11.68 9.26 -10.32
CA ALA A 785 -10.33 9.47 -9.79
C ALA A 785 -10.30 9.33 -8.27
N PHE A 786 -9.26 8.71 -7.72
CA PHE A 786 -9.04 8.66 -6.27
C PHE A 786 -8.00 9.71 -5.85
N ASP A 787 -8.39 10.64 -4.98
CA ASP A 787 -7.58 11.81 -4.58
C ASP A 787 -6.72 11.60 -3.32
N GLY A 788 -6.65 10.35 -2.84
CA GLY A 788 -5.99 9.98 -1.58
C GLY A 788 -6.90 9.99 -0.36
N THR A 789 -8.08 10.60 -0.43
CA THR A 789 -9.07 10.59 0.65
C THR A 789 -10.41 10.03 0.17
N ASP A 790 -10.94 10.61 -0.91
CA ASP A 790 -12.25 10.35 -1.48
C ASP A 790 -12.15 9.92 -2.95
N VAL A 791 -13.23 9.34 -3.48
CA VAL A 791 -13.38 9.14 -4.92
C VAL A 791 -14.11 10.33 -5.53
N ARG A 792 -13.61 10.82 -6.67
CA ARG A 792 -14.15 11.93 -7.45
C ARG A 792 -14.71 11.40 -8.76
N VAL A 793 -15.89 11.87 -9.15
CA VAL A 793 -16.62 11.37 -10.32
C VAL A 793 -17.14 12.52 -11.18
N TRP A 794 -16.86 12.45 -12.48
CA TRP A 794 -17.64 13.17 -13.49
C TRP A 794 -18.58 12.16 -14.15
N ILE A 795 -19.88 12.47 -14.15
CA ILE A 795 -20.95 11.56 -14.61
C ILE A 795 -20.84 11.35 -16.13
N ASP A 796 -20.63 12.44 -16.88
CA ASP A 796 -20.30 12.43 -18.31
C ASP A 796 -18.97 13.19 -18.53
N VAL A 797 -18.10 12.61 -19.35
CA VAL A 797 -16.84 13.23 -19.79
C VAL A 797 -17.07 14.40 -20.74
N LYS A 798 -18.21 14.45 -21.46
CA LYS A 798 -18.57 15.56 -22.34
C LYS A 798 -18.59 16.90 -21.61
N ASP A 799 -19.11 16.95 -20.38
CA ASP A 799 -19.10 18.16 -19.54
C ASP A 799 -17.68 18.69 -19.32
N ILE A 800 -16.69 17.79 -19.21
CA ILE A 800 -15.27 18.16 -19.10
C ILE A 800 -14.75 18.70 -20.43
N LEU A 801 -15.08 18.03 -21.55
CA LEU A 801 -14.61 18.41 -22.89
C LEU A 801 -15.17 19.76 -23.35
N GLU A 802 -16.47 20.00 -23.13
CA GLU A 802 -17.14 21.28 -23.44
C GLU A 802 -16.62 22.44 -22.58
N SER A 803 -16.11 22.16 -21.37
CA SER A 803 -15.40 23.16 -20.57
C SER A 803 -14.06 23.60 -21.19
N GLY A 804 -13.63 23.01 -22.31
CA GLY A 804 -12.44 23.43 -23.07
C GLY A 804 -12.57 24.78 -23.76
N GLU A 805 -13.79 25.29 -23.97
CA GLU A 805 -14.01 26.61 -24.54
C GLU A 805 -13.53 27.74 -23.60
N ILE A 806 -12.86 28.75 -24.17
CA ILE A 806 -12.23 29.85 -23.42
C ILE A 806 -13.29 30.59 -22.58
N GLY A 807 -13.22 30.42 -21.26
CA GLY A 807 -14.06 31.12 -20.29
C GLY A 807 -15.07 30.26 -19.52
N ARG A 808 -15.23 28.97 -19.85
CA ARG A 808 -16.07 28.05 -19.04
C ARG A 808 -15.28 27.42 -17.89
N GLU A 809 -15.85 27.48 -16.68
CA GLU A 809 -15.32 26.79 -15.50
C GLU A 809 -15.44 25.27 -15.64
N LEU A 810 -14.63 24.51 -14.88
CA LEU A 810 -14.73 23.05 -14.86
C LEU A 810 -16.00 22.60 -14.12
N PRO A 811 -16.71 21.56 -14.59
CA PRO A 811 -17.72 20.91 -13.77
C PRO A 811 -17.07 20.34 -12.50
N VAL A 812 -17.67 20.63 -11.35
CA VAL A 812 -17.20 20.14 -10.05
C VAL A 812 -17.49 18.63 -9.97
N PRO A 813 -16.48 17.76 -9.76
CA PRO A 813 -16.73 16.33 -9.65
C PRO A 813 -17.52 16.00 -8.38
N VAL A 814 -18.44 15.05 -8.50
CA VAL A 814 -19.17 14.50 -7.36
C VAL A 814 -18.18 13.82 -6.42
N LYS A 815 -18.29 14.11 -5.13
CA LYS A 815 -17.52 13.45 -4.07
C LYS A 815 -18.25 12.19 -3.60
N VAL A 816 -17.56 11.05 -3.64
CA VAL A 816 -17.97 9.80 -3.00
C VAL A 816 -16.98 9.52 -1.85
N PRO A 817 -17.37 9.74 -0.58
CA PRO A 817 -16.51 9.49 0.57
C PRO A 817 -16.26 8.00 0.75
N VAL A 818 -15.04 7.62 1.16
CA VAL A 818 -14.66 6.22 1.42
C VAL A 818 -13.84 6.09 2.69
N ASP A 819 -14.17 5.11 3.53
CA ASP A 819 -13.44 4.73 4.76
C ASP A 819 -12.25 3.80 4.46
N PHE A 820 -12.40 2.86 3.51
CA PHE A 820 -11.35 1.95 3.03
C PHE A 820 -10.55 2.49 1.83
N TYR A 821 -9.50 1.77 1.40
CA TYR A 821 -8.74 2.10 0.17
C TYR A 821 -9.48 1.56 -1.07
N PRO A 822 -10.04 2.41 -1.96
CA PRO A 822 -10.80 1.94 -3.13
C PRO A 822 -9.87 1.30 -4.17
N MET A 823 -10.41 0.34 -4.92
CA MET A 823 -9.65 -0.44 -5.92
C MET A 823 -10.32 -0.46 -7.30
N SER A 824 -11.65 -0.58 -7.36
CA SER A 824 -12.41 -0.57 -8.61
C SER A 824 -13.82 -0.01 -8.41
N THR A 825 -14.38 0.51 -9.49
CA THR A 825 -15.78 0.91 -9.61
C THR A 825 -16.52 -0.13 -10.45
N LEU A 826 -17.48 -0.82 -9.84
CA LEU A 826 -18.39 -1.71 -10.56
C LEU A 826 -19.61 -0.88 -10.96
N THR A 827 -19.47 -0.16 -12.08
CA THR A 827 -20.48 0.79 -12.57
C THR A 827 -21.82 0.11 -12.82
N SER A 828 -21.86 -1.11 -13.38
CA SER A 828 -23.12 -1.86 -13.56
C SER A 828 -23.83 -2.26 -12.26
N ARG A 829 -23.12 -2.28 -11.13
CA ARG A 829 -23.62 -2.71 -9.81
C ARG A 829 -23.83 -1.55 -8.84
N GLY A 830 -23.51 -0.31 -9.21
CA GLY A 830 -23.69 0.86 -8.33
C GLY A 830 -22.74 0.92 -7.11
N ILE A 831 -21.67 0.11 -7.09
CA ILE A 831 -20.75 0.00 -5.94
C ILE A 831 -19.28 0.28 -6.27
N LEU A 832 -18.58 0.85 -5.28
CA LEU A 832 -17.13 0.84 -5.16
C LEU A 832 -16.69 -0.40 -4.39
N VAL A 833 -15.62 -1.05 -4.86
CA VAL A 833 -14.95 -2.16 -4.16
C VAL A 833 -13.55 -1.72 -3.77
N GLY A 834 -13.15 -2.03 -2.53
CA GLY A 834 -11.83 -1.73 -2.02
C GLY A 834 -11.41 -2.63 -0.87
N ILE A 835 -10.31 -2.26 -0.22
CA ILE A 835 -9.58 -3.12 0.70
C ILE A 835 -9.19 -2.36 1.97
N GLU A 836 -9.43 -2.98 3.11
CA GLU A 836 -9.02 -2.55 4.45
C GLU A 836 -8.03 -3.54 5.05
N SER A 837 -7.12 -3.08 5.93
CA SER A 837 -6.14 -3.93 6.61
C SER A 837 -6.61 -4.28 8.03
N GLU A 838 -6.57 -5.55 8.39
CA GLU A 838 -6.96 -6.05 9.71
C GLU A 838 -5.78 -6.75 10.41
N LEU A 839 -5.53 -6.39 11.67
CA LEU A 839 -4.59 -7.11 12.54
C LEU A 839 -5.36 -8.12 13.41
N VAL A 840 -5.25 -9.40 13.06
CA VAL A 840 -5.93 -10.47 13.79
C VAL A 840 -5.03 -10.96 14.93
N GLN A 841 -5.44 -10.64 16.17
CA GLN A 841 -4.85 -11.18 17.39
C GLN A 841 -5.80 -12.17 18.06
N ARG A 842 -5.35 -13.43 18.23
CA ARG A 842 -6.09 -14.41 19.05
C ARG A 842 -5.29 -14.84 20.29
N ARG A 843 -5.98 -15.42 21.27
CA ARG A 843 -5.41 -15.83 22.57
C ARG A 843 -4.87 -17.26 22.57
N ASP A 844 -5.45 -18.11 21.74
CA ASP A 844 -5.12 -19.52 21.46
C ASP A 844 -3.90 -19.67 20.54
N ILE A 845 -3.71 -18.73 19.60
CA ILE A 845 -2.59 -18.75 18.64
C ILE A 845 -1.39 -17.98 19.20
N GLY A 846 -0.19 -18.56 19.11
CA GLY A 846 1.08 -17.98 19.60
C GLY A 846 1.62 -16.78 18.81
N PHE A 847 0.94 -16.35 17.74
CA PHE A 847 1.34 -15.25 16.86
C PHE A 847 0.14 -14.40 16.43
N SER A 848 0.43 -13.20 15.94
CA SER A 848 -0.52 -12.24 15.38
C SER A 848 -0.24 -12.07 13.90
N LEU A 849 -1.29 -11.94 13.09
CA LEU A 849 -1.19 -11.96 11.64
C LEU A 849 -2.01 -10.84 11.02
N PHE A 850 -1.52 -10.28 9.92
CA PHE A 850 -2.26 -9.32 9.12
C PHE A 850 -3.10 -10.06 8.06
N LYS A 851 -4.34 -9.61 7.91
CA LYS A 851 -5.20 -9.92 6.78
C LYS A 851 -5.62 -8.61 6.13
N PHE A 852 -6.24 -8.76 4.97
CA PHE A 852 -7.06 -7.71 4.40
C PHE A 852 -8.50 -8.20 4.29
N SER A 853 -9.46 -7.28 4.38
CA SER A 853 -10.89 -7.53 4.16
C SER A 853 -11.35 -6.81 2.90
N THR A 854 -12.30 -7.40 2.19
CA THR A 854 -12.96 -6.75 1.05
C THR A 854 -14.08 -5.87 1.59
N ARG A 855 -14.13 -4.61 1.14
CA ARG A 855 -15.13 -3.62 1.53
C ARG A 855 -15.88 -3.10 0.31
N THR A 856 -17.17 -2.84 0.46
CA THR A 856 -18.07 -2.34 -0.58
C THR A 856 -18.77 -1.07 -0.12
N HIS A 857 -18.97 -0.11 -1.02
CA HIS A 857 -19.69 1.13 -0.73
C HIS A 857 -20.63 1.52 -1.89
N LEU A 858 -21.87 1.92 -1.60
CA LEU A 858 -22.86 2.34 -2.60
C LEU A 858 -22.55 3.76 -3.06
N PHE A 859 -22.01 3.93 -4.26
CA PHE A 859 -21.76 5.27 -4.80
C PHE A 859 -23.04 5.93 -5.34
N ILE A 860 -24.04 5.13 -5.73
CA ILE A 860 -25.21 5.61 -6.46
C ILE A 860 -26.02 6.66 -5.67
N THR A 861 -26.07 6.54 -4.35
CA THR A 861 -26.73 7.51 -3.46
C THR A 861 -26.13 8.91 -3.59
N HIS A 862 -24.80 9.00 -3.70
CA HIS A 862 -24.07 10.25 -3.85
C HIS A 862 -24.32 10.93 -5.20
N LEU A 863 -24.43 10.14 -6.28
CA LEU A 863 -24.76 10.65 -7.61
C LEU A 863 -26.21 11.14 -7.68
N LEU A 864 -27.16 10.35 -7.16
CA LEU A 864 -28.57 10.73 -7.09
C LEU A 864 -28.77 11.99 -6.25
N ARG A 865 -28.13 12.06 -5.07
CA ARG A 865 -28.15 13.26 -4.22
C ARG A 865 -27.62 14.48 -4.96
N HIS A 866 -26.49 14.36 -5.66
CA HIS A 866 -25.93 15.46 -6.46
C HIS A 866 -26.90 15.96 -7.55
N LEU A 867 -27.50 15.06 -8.32
CA LEU A 867 -28.48 15.41 -9.36
C LEU A 867 -29.74 16.07 -8.79
N LEU A 868 -30.22 15.62 -7.63
CA LEU A 868 -31.38 16.21 -6.95
C LEU A 868 -31.06 17.60 -6.38
N THR A 869 -29.90 17.79 -5.75
CA THR A 869 -29.41 19.11 -5.30
C THR A 869 -29.16 20.06 -6.48
N ALA A 870 -28.79 19.56 -7.66
CA ALA A 870 -28.67 20.34 -8.89
C ALA A 870 -30.04 20.64 -9.58
N HIS A 871 -31.16 20.29 -8.94
CA HIS A 871 -32.52 20.37 -9.51
C HIS A 871 -32.69 19.66 -10.86
N GLN A 872 -32.03 18.50 -11.04
CA GLN A 872 -32.15 17.64 -12.22
C GLN A 872 -32.86 16.30 -11.89
N PRO A 873 -34.17 16.33 -11.52
CA PRO A 873 -34.89 15.13 -11.09
C PRO A 873 -35.09 14.11 -12.23
N GLY A 874 -35.20 14.56 -13.49
CA GLY A 874 -35.33 13.67 -14.65
C GLY A 874 -34.07 12.81 -14.83
N ALA A 875 -32.91 13.45 -14.82
CA ALA A 875 -31.59 12.81 -14.81
C ALA A 875 -31.44 11.81 -13.66
N ALA A 876 -31.85 12.19 -12.44
CA ALA A 876 -31.83 11.29 -11.28
C ALA A 876 -32.71 10.04 -11.49
N VAL A 877 -33.93 10.19 -12.02
CA VAL A 877 -34.83 9.05 -12.32
C VAL A 877 -34.27 8.16 -13.42
N GLU A 878 -33.72 8.73 -14.49
CA GLU A 878 -33.06 7.96 -15.56
C GLU A 878 -31.86 7.16 -15.03
N LEU A 879 -30.97 7.82 -14.29
CA LEU A 879 -29.81 7.16 -13.68
C LEU A 879 -30.22 6.05 -12.73
N ALA A 880 -31.26 6.25 -11.90
CA ALA A 880 -31.73 5.26 -10.94
C ALA A 880 -32.41 4.05 -11.60
N ARG A 881 -33.15 4.23 -12.69
CA ARG A 881 -33.78 3.11 -13.44
C ARG A 881 -32.78 2.07 -13.91
N ASN A 882 -31.56 2.49 -14.28
CA ASN A 882 -30.48 1.57 -14.64
C ASN A 882 -30.12 0.56 -13.52
N TYR A 883 -30.45 0.87 -12.27
CA TYR A 883 -30.14 0.06 -11.09
C TYR A 883 -31.35 -0.64 -10.46
N GLU A 884 -32.56 -0.44 -10.99
CA GLU A 884 -33.81 -0.99 -10.42
C GLU A 884 -33.80 -2.54 -10.37
N HIS A 885 -33.01 -3.18 -11.23
CA HIS A 885 -32.84 -4.63 -11.29
C HIS A 885 -32.00 -5.24 -10.14
N LEU A 886 -31.28 -4.41 -9.35
CA LEU A 886 -30.38 -4.90 -8.30
C LEU A 886 -31.14 -5.26 -7.02
N ALA A 887 -30.78 -6.39 -6.40
CA ALA A 887 -31.46 -6.90 -5.21
C ALA A 887 -31.46 -5.94 -4.01
N TYR A 888 -30.49 -5.02 -3.97
CA TYR A 888 -30.29 -4.01 -2.91
C TYR A 888 -30.71 -2.59 -3.34
N PHE A 889 -31.36 -2.40 -4.50
CA PHE A 889 -31.76 -1.06 -4.98
C PHE A 889 -32.66 -0.31 -3.99
N SER A 890 -33.65 -0.99 -3.39
CA SER A 890 -34.51 -0.39 -2.35
C SER A 890 -33.73 0.04 -1.11
N HIS A 891 -32.63 -0.65 -0.78
CA HIS A 891 -31.75 -0.24 0.31
C HIS A 891 -30.85 0.95 -0.07
N ALA A 892 -30.42 1.07 -1.32
CA ALA A 892 -29.74 2.28 -1.80
C ALA A 892 -30.66 3.52 -1.70
N LEU A 893 -31.94 3.38 -2.06
CA LEU A 893 -32.93 4.45 -1.87
C LEU A 893 -33.17 4.78 -0.39
N GLU A 894 -33.13 3.78 0.50
CA GLU A 894 -33.20 3.95 1.95
C GLU A 894 -32.02 4.74 2.50
N VAL A 895 -30.79 4.43 2.07
CA VAL A 895 -29.57 5.16 2.46
C VAL A 895 -29.60 6.60 1.95
N LEU A 896 -30.03 6.84 0.71
CA LEU A 896 -30.21 8.19 0.17
C LEU A 896 -31.18 9.03 1.02
N LEU A 897 -32.32 8.46 1.41
CA LEU A 897 -33.30 9.15 2.25
C LEU A 897 -32.77 9.39 3.67
N HIS A 898 -32.09 8.39 4.24
CA HIS A 898 -31.47 8.48 5.56
C HIS A 898 -30.45 9.63 5.61
N ASP A 899 -29.47 9.63 4.71
CA ASP A 899 -28.34 10.56 4.75
C ASP A 899 -28.78 12.02 4.49
N VAL A 900 -29.82 12.24 3.69
CA VAL A 900 -30.41 13.57 3.48
C VAL A 900 -31.25 14.00 4.69
N LEU A 901 -32.03 13.09 5.29
CA LEU A 901 -32.83 13.42 6.47
C LEU A 901 -31.98 13.73 7.71
N ASP A 902 -30.89 12.98 7.91
CA ASP A 902 -29.95 13.14 9.03
C ASP A 902 -29.26 14.52 8.94
N GLU A 903 -28.71 14.85 7.76
CA GLU A 903 -28.05 16.14 7.53
C GLU A 903 -29.01 17.34 7.60
N GLU A 904 -30.24 17.22 7.09
CA GLU A 904 -31.23 18.30 7.20
C GLU A 904 -31.75 18.47 8.63
N ALA A 905 -31.88 17.40 9.42
CA ALA A 905 -32.28 17.48 10.81
C ALA A 905 -31.26 18.25 11.66
N ASP A 906 -29.97 18.01 11.43
CA ASP A 906 -28.87 18.73 12.08
C ASP A 906 -28.72 20.17 11.58
N THR A 907 -28.83 20.39 10.26
CA THR A 907 -28.49 21.69 9.64
C THR A 907 -29.67 22.66 9.60
N SER A 908 -30.91 22.17 9.57
CA SER A 908 -32.15 22.96 9.44
C SER A 908 -32.10 24.01 8.30
N PRO A 909 -31.91 23.58 7.03
CA PRO A 909 -31.75 24.51 5.89
C PRO A 909 -33.02 25.32 5.59
N ASN A 910 -32.87 26.38 4.79
CA ASN A 910 -34.03 27.14 4.30
C ASN A 910 -34.86 26.28 3.32
N PRO A 911 -36.17 26.55 3.16
CA PRO A 911 -37.02 25.77 2.24
C PRO A 911 -36.57 25.78 0.76
N GLU A 912 -35.80 26.77 0.33
CA GLU A 912 -35.24 26.85 -1.03
C GLU A 912 -33.96 26.00 -1.19
N ASP A 913 -33.23 25.74 -0.10
CA ASP A 913 -32.01 24.93 -0.05
C ASP A 913 -32.30 23.45 0.32
N ALA A 914 -33.53 23.12 0.70
CA ALA A 914 -33.93 21.79 1.17
C ALA A 914 -34.04 20.78 0.02
N VAL A 915 -33.35 19.64 0.17
CA VAL A 915 -33.25 18.56 -0.82
C VAL A 915 -34.25 17.44 -0.51
N LEU A 916 -34.64 17.27 0.75
CA LEU A 916 -35.60 16.24 1.20
C LEU A 916 -36.93 16.25 0.41
N PRO A 917 -37.58 17.38 0.08
CA PRO A 917 -38.79 17.39 -0.76
C PRO A 917 -38.56 16.80 -2.16
N GLU A 918 -37.39 17.08 -2.75
CA GLU A 918 -37.01 16.52 -4.05
C GLU A 918 -36.68 15.03 -3.96
N VAL A 919 -36.04 14.58 -2.88
CA VAL A 919 -35.84 13.14 -2.61
C VAL A 919 -37.18 12.42 -2.48
N ILE A 920 -38.13 12.92 -1.69
CA ILE A 920 -39.44 12.30 -1.55
C ILE A 920 -40.19 12.26 -2.89
N ARG A 921 -40.17 13.35 -3.67
CA ARG A 921 -40.75 13.39 -5.02
C ARG A 921 -40.09 12.37 -5.95
N PHE A 922 -38.76 12.29 -5.94
CA PHE A 922 -37.99 11.30 -6.69
C PHE A 922 -38.39 9.86 -6.31
N LEU A 923 -38.45 9.53 -5.02
CA LEU A 923 -38.79 8.19 -4.54
C LEU A 923 -40.14 7.69 -5.07
N THR A 924 -41.17 8.55 -5.18
CA THR A 924 -42.50 8.14 -5.68
C THR A 924 -42.52 7.61 -7.12
N HIS A 925 -41.43 7.76 -7.88
CA HIS A 925 -41.28 7.16 -9.22
C HIS A 925 -41.03 5.64 -9.17
N PHE A 926 -40.69 5.07 -8.02
CA PHE A 926 -40.37 3.65 -7.84
C PHE A 926 -41.42 2.93 -6.98
N PRO A 927 -41.81 1.68 -7.30
CA PRO A 927 -42.91 0.99 -6.61
C PRO A 927 -42.66 0.74 -5.12
N HIS A 928 -41.40 0.73 -4.68
CA HIS A 928 -40.99 0.41 -3.31
C HIS A 928 -40.96 1.61 -2.34
N TYR A 929 -41.30 2.83 -2.77
CA TYR A 929 -41.10 4.06 -1.96
C TYR A 929 -41.74 4.02 -0.56
N LEU A 930 -42.93 3.43 -0.43
CA LEU A 930 -43.61 3.28 0.86
C LEU A 930 -42.80 2.45 1.85
N ASP A 931 -42.17 1.38 1.37
CA ASP A 931 -41.33 0.48 2.17
C ASP A 931 -39.99 1.14 2.52
N VAL A 932 -39.40 1.89 1.58
CA VAL A 932 -38.20 2.72 1.82
C VAL A 932 -38.42 3.71 2.96
N ILE A 933 -39.53 4.46 2.93
CA ILE A 933 -39.88 5.46 3.95
C ILE A 933 -40.06 4.80 5.33
N VAL A 934 -40.78 3.67 5.42
CA VAL A 934 -40.95 2.93 6.69
C VAL A 934 -39.62 2.47 7.25
N ARG A 935 -38.78 1.84 6.42
CA ARG A 935 -37.50 1.26 6.88
C ARG A 935 -36.54 2.35 7.35
N CYS A 936 -36.45 3.45 6.60
CA CYS A 936 -35.70 4.64 7.00
C CYS A 936 -36.22 5.19 8.35
N THR A 937 -37.53 5.49 8.45
CA THR A 937 -38.13 6.04 9.69
C THR A 937 -37.84 5.15 10.90
N ARG A 938 -37.91 3.82 10.75
CA ARG A 938 -37.66 2.87 11.84
C ARG A 938 -36.19 2.77 12.28
N LYS A 939 -35.25 3.31 11.50
CA LYS A 939 -33.81 3.36 11.81
C LYS A 939 -33.34 4.75 12.27
N THR A 940 -34.08 5.82 11.94
CA THR A 940 -33.77 7.19 12.33
C THR A 940 -34.36 7.57 13.69
N GLU A 941 -33.77 8.59 14.33
CA GLU A 941 -34.23 9.08 15.62
C GLU A 941 -35.62 9.72 15.56
N VAL A 942 -36.41 9.53 16.63
CA VAL A 942 -37.80 10.03 16.75
C VAL A 942 -37.90 11.55 16.64
N ALA A 943 -36.81 12.28 16.93
CA ALA A 943 -36.73 13.73 16.74
C ALA A 943 -36.92 14.12 15.26
N SER A 944 -36.22 13.43 14.35
CA SER A 944 -36.19 13.70 12.91
C SER A 944 -37.50 13.31 12.20
N TRP A 945 -38.32 12.45 12.81
CA TRP A 945 -39.61 12.00 12.24
C TRP A 945 -40.58 13.17 11.98
N LYS A 946 -40.54 14.22 12.81
CA LYS A 946 -41.40 15.41 12.63
C LYS A 946 -41.04 16.18 11.35
N HIS A 947 -39.75 16.29 11.04
CA HIS A 947 -39.28 16.89 9.79
C HIS A 947 -39.73 16.03 8.60
N LEU A 948 -39.44 14.73 8.63
CA LEU A 948 -39.82 13.79 7.57
C LEU A 948 -41.32 13.81 7.25
N PHE A 949 -42.20 13.67 8.24
CA PHE A 949 -43.65 13.65 8.02
C PHE A 949 -44.26 15.02 7.73
N SER A 950 -43.52 16.12 7.89
CA SER A 950 -43.94 17.43 7.36
C SER A 950 -43.87 17.50 5.84
N VAL A 951 -42.95 16.73 5.23
CA VAL A 951 -42.71 16.67 3.78
C VAL A 951 -43.45 15.49 3.14
N VAL A 952 -43.39 14.30 3.75
CA VAL A 952 -44.01 13.07 3.21
C VAL A 952 -45.54 13.07 3.34
N GLY A 953 -46.09 13.76 4.34
CA GLY A 953 -47.50 13.68 4.73
C GLY A 953 -47.73 12.75 5.92
N SER A 954 -48.99 12.56 6.32
CA SER A 954 -49.31 11.89 7.58
C SER A 954 -49.06 10.37 7.52
N PRO A 955 -48.49 9.74 8.58
CA PRO A 955 -48.28 8.29 8.63
C PRO A 955 -49.58 7.48 8.43
N GLN A 956 -50.73 8.03 8.81
CA GLN A 956 -52.04 7.39 8.60
C GLN A 956 -52.40 7.30 7.10
N ALA A 957 -52.08 8.33 6.30
CA ALA A 957 -52.33 8.29 4.86
C ALA A 957 -51.45 7.24 4.17
N LEU A 958 -50.19 7.14 4.59
CA LEU A 958 -49.24 6.14 4.07
C LEU A 958 -49.61 4.71 4.50
N PHE A 959 -50.18 4.55 5.70
CA PHE A 959 -50.75 3.28 6.17
C PHE A 959 -51.93 2.83 5.29
N GLU A 960 -52.93 3.70 5.07
CA GLU A 960 -54.09 3.41 4.22
C GLU A 960 -53.67 3.13 2.77
N GLU A 961 -52.70 3.90 2.24
CA GLU A 961 -52.15 3.67 0.91
C GLU A 961 -51.47 2.30 0.82
N SER A 962 -50.61 1.95 1.79
CA SER A 962 -49.95 0.65 1.85
C SER A 962 -50.95 -0.51 1.94
N LEU A 963 -52.02 -0.35 2.74
CA LEU A 963 -53.10 -1.33 2.87
C LEU A 963 -53.89 -1.47 1.55
N SER A 964 -54.18 -0.36 0.86
CA SER A 964 -54.89 -0.37 -0.43
C SER A 964 -54.09 -1.02 -1.56
N ARG A 965 -52.75 -0.94 -1.49
CA ARG A 965 -51.81 -1.55 -2.44
C ARG A 965 -51.45 -3.02 -2.10
N GLY A 966 -52.02 -3.59 -1.02
CA GLY A 966 -51.70 -4.95 -0.58
C GLY A 966 -50.30 -5.12 0.07
N LEU A 967 -49.63 -4.02 0.42
CA LEU A 967 -48.29 -4.04 1.01
C LEU A 967 -48.38 -4.25 2.54
N LEU A 968 -48.90 -5.41 2.96
CA LEU A 968 -49.29 -5.65 4.35
C LEU A 968 -48.13 -5.52 5.36
N LYS A 969 -46.92 -5.97 5.00
CA LYS A 969 -45.73 -5.85 5.87
C LYS A 969 -45.30 -4.39 6.04
N THR A 970 -45.37 -3.59 4.97
CA THR A 970 -45.10 -2.14 5.00
C THR A 970 -46.16 -1.40 5.82
N ALA A 971 -47.44 -1.74 5.65
CA ALA A 971 -48.53 -1.21 6.48
C ALA A 971 -48.33 -1.53 7.98
N GLY A 972 -47.90 -2.76 8.31
CA GLY A 972 -47.53 -3.12 9.68
C GLY A 972 -46.40 -2.26 10.26
N GLY A 973 -45.41 -1.91 9.43
CA GLY A 973 -44.34 -0.98 9.82
C GLY A 973 -44.81 0.46 10.06
N TYR A 974 -45.71 1.00 9.22
CA TYR A 974 -46.36 2.30 9.49
C TYR A 974 -47.19 2.29 10.78
N LEU A 975 -47.82 1.16 11.10
CA LEU A 975 -48.61 1.02 12.32
C LEU A 975 -47.74 1.12 13.59
N LEU A 976 -46.52 0.59 13.56
CA LEU A 976 -45.53 0.79 14.64
C LEU A 976 -45.20 2.28 14.82
N ILE A 977 -44.97 3.00 13.72
CA ILE A 977 -44.67 4.45 13.73
C ILE A 977 -45.85 5.26 14.29
N LEU A 978 -47.09 4.94 13.87
CA LEU A 978 -48.32 5.55 14.40
C LEU A 978 -48.50 5.34 15.91
N HIS A 979 -48.14 4.15 16.41
CA HIS A 979 -48.17 3.85 17.84
C HIS A 979 -47.16 4.68 18.63
N THR A 980 -45.92 4.80 18.13
CA THR A 980 -44.86 5.60 18.76
C THR A 980 -45.13 7.12 18.71
N LEU A 981 -45.87 7.61 17.72
CA LEU A 981 -46.30 9.02 17.60
C LEU A 981 -47.59 9.36 18.38
N GLU A 982 -47.96 8.54 19.37
CA GLU A 982 -49.06 8.77 20.33
C GLU A 982 -50.49 8.94 19.74
N GLN A 983 -50.79 8.38 18.56
CA GLN A 983 -52.18 8.27 18.07
C GLN A 983 -52.90 7.03 18.65
N LEU A 984 -53.01 6.98 19.98
CA LEU A 984 -53.47 5.82 20.75
C LEU A 984 -54.94 5.40 20.54
N SER A 985 -55.80 6.25 19.97
CA SER A 985 -57.25 5.98 19.85
C SER A 985 -57.70 5.36 18.52
N SER A 986 -56.89 5.44 17.46
CA SER A 986 -57.15 4.81 16.14
C SER A 986 -56.41 3.47 15.95
N SER A 987 -55.17 3.38 16.44
CA SER A 987 -54.23 2.29 16.20
C SER A 987 -54.79 0.87 16.40
N SER A 988 -55.64 0.65 17.41
CA SER A 988 -56.23 -0.67 17.69
C SER A 988 -57.18 -1.16 16.60
N LYS A 989 -57.97 -0.26 15.98
CA LYS A 989 -58.87 -0.61 14.87
C LYS A 989 -58.10 -0.93 13.60
N ASP A 990 -57.08 -0.15 13.32
CA ASP A 990 -56.24 -0.32 12.13
C ASP A 990 -55.39 -1.59 12.22
N MET A 991 -55.01 -2.00 13.43
CA MET A 991 -54.34 -3.27 13.69
C MET A 991 -55.25 -4.47 13.44
N VAL A 992 -56.52 -4.41 13.87
CA VAL A 992 -57.52 -5.45 13.56
C VAL A 992 -57.81 -5.49 12.06
N ARG A 993 -57.89 -4.33 11.37
CA ARG A 993 -58.05 -4.28 9.90
C ARG A 993 -56.88 -4.94 9.17
N LEU A 994 -55.65 -4.65 9.58
CA LEU A 994 -54.45 -5.27 9.00
C LEU A 994 -54.39 -6.77 9.31
N PHE A 995 -54.72 -7.18 10.54
CA PHE A 995 -54.76 -8.59 10.94
C PHE A 995 -55.81 -9.37 10.15
N ALA A 996 -57.01 -8.81 9.98
CA ALA A 996 -58.06 -9.37 9.12
C ALA A 996 -57.59 -9.54 7.67
N ARG A 997 -56.86 -8.56 7.14
CA ARG A 997 -56.35 -8.61 5.77
C ARG A 997 -55.22 -9.64 5.59
N ALA A 998 -54.30 -9.74 6.56
CA ALA A 998 -53.23 -10.73 6.55
C ALA A 998 -53.77 -12.17 6.59
N VAL A 999 -54.86 -12.42 7.33
CA VAL A 999 -55.55 -13.73 7.33
C VAL A 999 -56.24 -14.01 6.00
N GLN A 1000 -56.87 -13.01 5.37
CA GLN A 1000 -57.49 -13.15 4.04
C GLN A 1000 -56.47 -13.48 2.94
N GLU A 1001 -55.26 -12.91 3.02
CA GLU A 1001 -54.18 -13.14 2.05
C GLU A 1001 -53.26 -14.33 2.42
N GLY A 1002 -53.46 -14.94 3.60
CA GLY A 1002 -52.73 -16.14 4.03
C GLY A 1002 -51.30 -15.89 4.52
N ASP A 1003 -50.94 -14.65 4.87
CA ASP A 1003 -49.61 -14.31 5.43
C ASP A 1003 -49.53 -14.66 6.92
N TRP A 1004 -49.44 -15.96 7.21
CA TRP A 1004 -49.41 -16.49 8.58
C TRP A 1004 -48.21 -15.99 9.41
N ASP A 1005 -47.10 -15.62 8.77
CA ASP A 1005 -45.94 -15.03 9.45
C ASP A 1005 -46.25 -13.61 9.92
N LEU A 1006 -46.87 -12.78 9.06
CA LEU A 1006 -47.35 -11.46 9.49
C LEU A 1006 -48.46 -11.57 10.56
N CYS A 1007 -49.40 -12.50 10.44
CA CYS A 1007 -50.38 -12.77 11.49
C CYS A 1007 -49.71 -13.13 12.83
N LYS A 1008 -48.65 -13.94 12.80
CA LYS A 1008 -47.88 -14.32 14.00
C LYS A 1008 -47.14 -13.13 14.60
N GLU A 1009 -46.55 -12.25 13.80
CA GLU A 1009 -45.90 -11.02 14.28
C GLU A 1009 -46.93 -10.05 14.90
N LEU A 1010 -48.04 -9.79 14.21
CA LEU A 1010 -49.14 -8.94 14.69
C LEU A 1010 -49.78 -9.52 15.96
N ALA A 1011 -49.96 -10.83 16.07
CA ALA A 1011 -50.46 -11.49 17.28
C ALA A 1011 -49.51 -11.31 18.47
N ARG A 1012 -48.19 -11.40 18.25
CA ARG A 1012 -47.19 -11.13 19.30
C ARG A 1012 -47.21 -9.67 19.72
N PHE A 1013 -47.39 -8.75 18.78
CA PHE A 1013 -47.53 -7.32 19.08
C PHE A 1013 -48.81 -7.03 19.89
N LEU A 1014 -49.95 -7.62 19.51
CA LEU A 1014 -51.21 -7.57 20.26
C LEU A 1014 -51.06 -8.10 21.70
N THR A 1015 -50.33 -9.19 21.93
CA THR A 1015 -50.06 -9.68 23.30
C THR A 1015 -49.10 -8.80 24.10
N ALA A 1016 -48.20 -8.06 23.45
CA ALA A 1016 -47.28 -7.14 24.12
C ALA A 1016 -47.97 -5.83 24.51
N LEU A 1017 -48.99 -5.42 23.75
CA LEU A 1017 -49.84 -4.25 24.05
C LEU A 1017 -50.83 -4.52 25.18
N ASP A 1018 -51.39 -5.73 25.23
CA ASP A 1018 -52.33 -6.15 26.26
C ASP A 1018 -51.90 -7.50 26.85
N ASN A 1019 -51.20 -7.44 27.99
CA ASN A 1019 -50.78 -8.60 28.77
C ASN A 1019 -51.96 -9.47 29.27
N SER A 1020 -53.21 -8.98 29.24
CA SER A 1020 -54.39 -9.80 29.55
C SER A 1020 -54.85 -10.67 28.36
N GLY A 1021 -54.30 -10.44 27.16
CA GLY A 1021 -54.63 -11.16 25.94
C GLY A 1021 -56.10 -11.00 25.50
N LYS A 1022 -56.77 -9.92 25.92
CA LYS A 1022 -58.15 -9.61 25.57
C LYS A 1022 -58.23 -8.99 24.18
N THR A 1023 -57.35 -8.04 23.87
CA THR A 1023 -57.32 -7.40 22.54
C THR A 1023 -56.97 -8.39 21.42
N LEU A 1024 -56.10 -9.38 21.69
CA LEU A 1024 -55.87 -10.49 20.75
C LEU A 1024 -57.10 -11.39 20.57
N ARG A 1025 -57.85 -11.69 21.64
CA ARG A 1025 -59.09 -12.47 21.55
C ARG A 1025 -60.17 -11.75 20.74
N GLU A 1026 -60.37 -10.46 21.01
CA GLU A 1026 -61.28 -9.61 20.24
C GLU A 1026 -60.88 -9.56 18.74
N ALA A 1027 -59.57 -9.46 18.43
CA ALA A 1027 -59.06 -9.50 17.07
C ALA A 1027 -59.27 -10.86 16.37
N LEU A 1028 -59.07 -11.98 17.08
CA LEU A 1028 -59.29 -13.33 16.55
C LEU A 1028 -60.78 -13.63 16.33
N GLU A 1029 -61.65 -13.19 17.25
CA GLU A 1029 -63.11 -13.31 17.12
C GLU A 1029 -63.65 -12.53 15.92
N LEU A 1030 -63.13 -11.32 15.65
CA LEU A 1030 -63.49 -10.49 14.50
C LEU A 1030 -62.98 -11.01 13.14
N VAL A 1031 -62.05 -11.98 13.15
CA VAL A 1031 -61.39 -12.53 11.95
C VAL A 1031 -61.69 -14.03 11.78
N GLU A 1032 -62.69 -14.53 12.50
CA GLU A 1032 -63.24 -15.90 12.42
C GLU A 1032 -62.26 -17.06 12.72
N LEU A 1033 -61.01 -16.75 13.09
CA LEU A 1033 -60.00 -17.71 13.55
C LEU A 1033 -60.26 -18.13 15.00
N ARG A 1034 -61.26 -19.01 15.19
CA ARG A 1034 -61.59 -19.58 16.50
C ARG A 1034 -60.44 -20.43 17.05
N THR A 1035 -60.19 -20.31 18.34
CA THR A 1035 -59.41 -21.31 19.09
C THR A 1035 -60.11 -22.68 19.01
N PRO A 1036 -59.37 -23.79 18.82
CA PRO A 1036 -59.95 -25.13 18.81
C PRO A 1036 -60.34 -25.55 20.24
N ALA A 1037 -61.57 -25.25 20.63
CA ALA A 1037 -62.13 -25.61 21.94
C ALA A 1037 -63.48 -26.34 21.79
N GLU A 1038 -63.46 -27.63 22.16
CA GLU A 1038 -64.62 -28.48 22.50
C GLU A 1038 -65.73 -28.75 21.46
N GLU A 1039 -65.43 -29.52 20.41
CA GLU A 1039 -66.46 -30.41 19.83
C GLU A 1039 -66.46 -31.78 20.53
N LYS A 1040 -67.55 -32.05 21.26
CA LYS A 1040 -67.76 -33.34 21.97
C LYS A 1040 -68.40 -34.40 21.04
N ARG A 1041 -67.58 -35.39 20.66
CA ARG A 1041 -67.92 -36.80 20.35
C ARG A 1041 -69.05 -37.11 19.33
N SER A 1042 -68.66 -37.74 18.20
CA SER A 1042 -69.03 -39.11 17.75
C SER A 1042 -68.67 -39.23 16.25
N PHE A 1043 -67.90 -40.21 15.75
CA PHE A 1043 -68.26 -41.64 15.73
C PHE A 1043 -67.05 -42.59 15.53
N MET A 1044 -67.06 -43.68 16.30
CA MET A 1044 -66.52 -45.04 16.09
C MET A 1044 -65.03 -45.34 15.81
N PHE A 1045 -64.60 -46.43 16.47
CA PHE A 1045 -63.28 -47.05 16.49
C PHE A 1045 -63.12 -48.18 15.46
N ALA A 1046 -61.87 -48.46 15.08
CA ALA A 1046 -61.28 -49.81 15.10
C ALA A 1046 -59.79 -49.67 15.46
N ASN A 1047 -59.41 -49.91 16.71
CA ASN A 1047 -58.76 -51.13 17.21
C ASN A 1047 -57.41 -51.47 16.54
N GLY A 1048 -56.28 -51.55 17.24
CA GLY A 1048 -56.02 -51.23 18.66
C GLY A 1048 -54.72 -51.84 19.20
N PHE A 1049 -54.42 -51.52 20.48
CA PHE A 1049 -53.55 -52.29 21.42
C PHE A 1049 -52.03 -52.41 21.09
N GLU A 1050 -51.07 -52.33 22.03
CA GLU A 1050 -51.07 -52.33 23.51
C GLU A 1050 -49.98 -51.42 24.15
N LYS A 1051 -50.37 -50.73 25.24
CA LYS A 1051 -49.72 -50.54 26.57
C LYS A 1051 -48.27 -50.01 26.75
N GLY A 1052 -48.13 -49.12 27.76
CA GLY A 1052 -46.87 -48.69 28.41
C GLY A 1052 -46.38 -49.69 29.48
N PRO A 1053 -45.77 -49.27 30.62
CA PRO A 1053 -45.95 -47.99 31.35
C PRO A 1053 -44.59 -47.32 31.72
N GLU A 1054 -44.40 -46.39 32.68
CA GLU A 1054 -45.26 -45.71 33.69
C GLU A 1054 -44.71 -44.27 33.98
N SER A 1055 -45.00 -43.68 35.15
CA SER A 1055 -44.62 -42.33 35.61
C SER A 1055 -43.92 -42.32 36.99
N LEU A 1056 -43.20 -41.24 37.35
CA LEU A 1056 -43.01 -40.78 38.74
C LEU A 1056 -42.62 -39.28 38.80
N ASP A 1057 -42.97 -38.65 39.92
CA ASP A 1057 -42.96 -37.22 40.32
C ASP A 1057 -41.60 -36.48 40.19
N GLY A 1058 -41.45 -35.14 40.29
CA GLY A 1058 -42.39 -34.04 40.55
C GLY A 1058 -41.67 -32.70 40.88
N GLU A 1059 -42.45 -31.67 41.22
CA GLU A 1059 -42.07 -30.35 41.80
C GLU A 1059 -41.34 -29.27 40.95
N TYR A 1060 -41.62 -28.01 41.32
CA TYR A 1060 -41.16 -26.75 40.73
C TYR A 1060 -40.14 -26.07 41.66
N GLU A 1061 -39.14 -25.36 41.12
CA GLU A 1061 -38.70 -24.10 41.74
C GLU A 1061 -38.08 -23.11 40.72
N PHE A 1062 -38.07 -21.83 41.10
CA PHE A 1062 -37.59 -20.69 40.30
C PHE A 1062 -36.06 -20.66 40.17
N LEU A 1063 -35.53 -20.03 39.11
CA LEU A 1063 -34.78 -18.75 39.20
C LEU A 1063 -34.18 -18.31 37.85
N SER A 1064 -34.02 -17.00 37.69
CA SER A 1064 -33.26 -16.37 36.60
C SER A 1064 -32.02 -15.67 37.15
N LEU A 1065 -30.89 -15.78 36.43
CA LEU A 1065 -29.81 -14.79 36.26
C LEU A 1065 -28.49 -15.48 35.89
N GLY A 1066 -27.62 -14.77 35.15
CA GLY A 1066 -26.18 -14.96 35.29
C GLY A 1066 -25.43 -15.55 34.09
N GLU A 1067 -24.79 -14.65 33.35
CA GLU A 1067 -23.49 -14.76 32.68
C GLU A 1067 -22.70 -16.10 32.57
N LYS A 1068 -22.08 -16.23 31.38
CA LYS A 1068 -20.66 -16.59 31.11
C LYS A 1068 -20.20 -18.06 30.99
N LEU A 1069 -19.36 -18.21 29.96
CA LEU A 1069 -18.17 -19.07 29.83
C LEU A 1069 -18.35 -20.59 29.62
N GLY A 1070 -17.66 -21.09 28.58
CA GLY A 1070 -16.75 -22.23 28.77
C GLY A 1070 -16.97 -23.46 27.89
N ASP A 1071 -16.36 -23.45 26.71
CA ASP A 1071 -15.42 -24.46 26.17
C ASP A 1071 -15.78 -25.97 26.12
N GLY A 1072 -15.26 -26.64 25.08
CA GLY A 1072 -15.05 -28.11 25.08
C GLY A 1072 -16.02 -29.00 24.29
N GLY A 1073 -15.54 -29.53 23.16
CA GLY A 1073 -15.48 -31.00 23.01
C GLY A 1073 -16.33 -31.74 21.96
N ASN A 1074 -15.75 -31.87 20.76
CA ASN A 1074 -15.65 -33.11 19.95
C ASN A 1074 -16.86 -33.86 19.34
N SER A 1075 -16.55 -34.47 18.18
CA SER A 1075 -17.29 -35.48 17.41
C SER A 1075 -18.56 -34.97 16.69
N VAL A 1076 -18.77 -35.22 15.39
CA VAL A 1076 -18.07 -36.10 14.41
C VAL A 1076 -17.65 -35.30 13.17
#